data_AF-A0A1M3L368-F1
#
_entry.id   AF-A0A1M3L368-F1
#
_cell.length_a   1.000
_cell.length_b   1.000
_cell.length_c   1.000
_cell.angle_alpha   90.00
_cell.angle_beta   90.00
_cell.angle_gamma   90.00
#
_symmetry.space_group_name_H-M   'P 1'
#
loop_
_entity.id
_entity.type
_entity.pdbx_description
1 polymer ?
#
loop_
_entity_poly.entity_id
_entity_poly.type
_entity_poly.pdbx_seq_one_letter_code
_entity_poly.pdbx_strand_id
1 'polypeptide(L)'
;MKYTLALFLLLFNIVQPCISDNSEYGLRFKSYEVLAADRTGLLLENGNYIDIKDELTLEFDLKYENTSILYGSTVKIISESKSSVTLGFSSGNSGNFPIMVINDEIIPILTDLKLNEWFHVAITISNKDQSLKIKYKDFSKTLTLKKGDWKEAIICFGKSNLTGFSTEEVPPMIIKDIKLSHGDKLFRHWILKQHNKTECYDDLKQAQATVMSPDWIIDSYANWTKHFSLSTNNKTYIQYAFDAGRGIIYFIPDNKQIISYNVITNQQDTIYVKSGRPANINTNHVVFNPKKNELISYNLEEKFISVFSFENKTWSSNRAPALEPSYWHHTSALWNSNSSIITFGGYGFYRYKNDLTVINPATNEWNTQQLNVISPRYSSASAIVGDTLYIYGGEGNQSGKQELTSIITADLYAIDLKTMKVSLCWEYNNSNHFLPCGNMIYNKEEDSFLVISKALGKQILLKVARKKPVIEELAYIDSLELNADYNFSTLMKPEKENKLYALFCKDYKRGNSEIDLYSIAYPPIASGQILQSAKTSESNESKTIYIAAAFAVICLVAGYTIYIRMRKKKEKSIHSAFSLTDDLTEDESLINNDEIYYDRSRQAISLLGFFNVKDSEGKDITDLFTPTLKSLVLAIILNSENGPGINSKVIDSLIWPDKDEKSARNNRNVSMNRLNQVLEKIGNVQVQNNNSFWKIAIEDNSICDYLEVLKYMRLPQKAIMEDTDSESKLLELLGYGQLLPFTQEEWLDSLKATYSDFAIDFLLGILLREINSGKANAILKASNLIFLFDTLNEEALFAKCRVYYKQGKKSLAKSTYNSFCKEYATLLGEKYQVSLAQIISSN
;
A
#
# COMPACT_ATOMS: atom_id res chain seq x y z
N MET A 1 -20.71 -17.77 28.59
CA MET A 1 -19.58 -16.87 28.21
C MET A 1 -19.03 -17.07 26.79
N LYS A 2 -19.11 -18.26 26.18
CA LYS A 2 -18.64 -18.47 24.79
C LYS A 2 -19.61 -17.98 23.69
N TYR A 3 -20.91 -17.86 23.99
CA TYR A 3 -21.92 -17.38 23.03
C TYR A 3 -22.02 -15.84 22.92
N THR A 4 -21.60 -15.12 23.96
CA THR A 4 -21.52 -13.65 23.95
C THR A 4 -20.35 -13.13 23.12
N LEU A 5 -19.27 -13.90 22.99
CA LEU A 5 -18.10 -13.53 22.18
C LEU A 5 -18.36 -13.69 20.67
N ALA A 6 -19.16 -14.71 20.29
CA ALA A 6 -19.58 -14.91 18.91
C ALA A 6 -20.57 -13.83 18.43
N LEU A 7 -21.47 -13.36 19.31
CA LEU A 7 -22.33 -12.20 19.02
C LEU A 7 -21.50 -10.90 18.94
N PHE A 8 -20.45 -10.76 19.74
CA PHE A 8 -19.53 -9.62 19.68
C PHE A 8 -18.68 -9.60 18.40
N LEU A 9 -18.30 -10.78 17.89
CA LEU A 9 -17.57 -10.94 16.63
C LEU A 9 -18.48 -10.75 15.39
N LEU A 10 -19.77 -11.11 15.49
CA LEU A 10 -20.74 -10.82 14.43
C LEU A 10 -21.12 -9.34 14.35
N LEU A 11 -21.07 -8.60 15.47
CA LEU A 11 -21.27 -7.15 15.50
C LEU A 11 -20.08 -6.36 14.95
N PHE A 12 -18.86 -6.93 14.97
CA PHE A 12 -17.66 -6.29 14.39
C PHE A 12 -17.61 -6.32 12.85
N ASN A 13 -18.36 -7.22 12.20
CA ASN A 13 -18.47 -7.28 10.73
C ASN A 13 -19.57 -6.37 10.15
N ILE A 14 -20.26 -5.57 10.98
CA ILE A 14 -21.25 -4.58 10.54
C ILE A 14 -20.72 -3.14 10.72
N VAL A 15 -19.55 -2.97 11.34
CA VAL A 15 -18.90 -1.66 11.35
C VAL A 15 -18.13 -1.52 10.03
N GLN A 16 -18.81 -1.03 8.98
CA GLN A 16 -18.09 -0.36 7.90
C GLN A 16 -17.14 0.66 8.57
N PRO A 17 -15.87 0.76 8.15
CA PRO A 17 -15.01 1.85 8.57
C PRO A 17 -15.80 3.13 8.29
N CYS A 18 -16.20 3.82 9.35
CA CYS A 18 -16.80 5.13 9.23
C CYS A 18 -15.69 6.00 8.67
N ILE A 19 -15.76 6.29 7.37
CA ILE A 19 -14.97 7.36 6.77
C ILE A 19 -15.21 8.57 7.67
N SER A 20 -14.15 9.17 8.20
CA SER A 20 -14.27 10.39 8.99
C SER A 20 -15.19 11.35 8.24
N ASP A 21 -16.25 11.82 8.90
CA ASP A 21 -17.41 12.49 8.28
C ASP A 21 -17.09 13.89 7.68
N ASN A 22 -15.81 14.21 7.56
CA ASN A 22 -15.27 15.50 7.12
C ASN A 22 -14.64 15.48 5.71
N SER A 23 -14.56 14.33 5.02
CA SER A 23 -14.03 14.30 3.65
C SER A 23 -15.04 14.85 2.65
N GLU A 24 -14.62 15.83 1.86
CA GLU A 24 -15.37 16.24 0.69
C GLU A 24 -15.41 15.11 -0.34
N TYR A 25 -16.55 14.95 -1.01
CA TYR A 25 -16.76 13.95 -2.04
C TYR A 25 -17.71 14.47 -3.13
N GLY A 26 -17.81 13.73 -4.22
CA GLY A 26 -18.55 14.10 -5.41
C GLY A 26 -17.68 14.01 -6.67
N LEU A 27 -18.33 14.25 -7.81
CA LEU A 27 -17.68 14.34 -9.11
C LEU A 27 -17.56 15.81 -9.50
N ARG A 28 -16.32 16.28 -9.66
CA ARG A 28 -16.04 17.61 -10.22
C ARG A 28 -16.05 17.52 -11.73
N PHE A 29 -16.65 18.52 -12.36
CA PHE A 29 -16.75 18.58 -13.80
C PHE A 29 -15.72 19.53 -14.37
N LYS A 30 -14.70 18.96 -15.02
CA LYS A 30 -13.73 19.74 -15.80
C LYS A 30 -14.45 20.48 -16.92
N SER A 31 -14.22 21.79 -16.98
CA SER A 31 -14.99 22.74 -17.78
C SER A 31 -14.09 23.45 -18.81
N TYR A 32 -14.15 24.76 -18.90
CA TYR A 32 -13.44 25.58 -19.89
C TYR A 32 -11.94 25.70 -19.60
N GLU A 33 -11.48 25.28 -18.42
CA GLU A 33 -10.07 25.22 -18.05
C GLU A 33 -9.30 24.09 -18.75
N VAL A 34 -10.01 23.17 -19.39
CA VAL A 34 -9.44 22.09 -20.22
C VAL A 34 -9.99 22.12 -21.65
N LEU A 35 -9.34 21.37 -22.55
CA LEU A 35 -9.83 21.17 -23.91
C LEU A 35 -11.18 20.43 -23.88
N ALA A 36 -12.04 20.67 -24.89
CA ALA A 36 -13.36 20.04 -24.97
C ALA A 36 -13.30 18.50 -24.86
N ALA A 37 -12.26 17.87 -25.41
CA ALA A 37 -12.03 16.42 -25.31
C ALA A 37 -11.93 15.93 -23.85
N ASP A 38 -11.31 16.73 -22.97
CA ASP A 38 -10.98 16.39 -21.59
C ASP A 38 -12.03 16.83 -20.57
N ARG A 39 -13.10 17.49 -21.02
CA ARG A 39 -14.24 17.88 -20.18
C ARG A 39 -14.97 16.68 -19.63
N THR A 40 -15.48 16.82 -18.42
CA THR A 40 -16.12 15.70 -17.70
C THR A 40 -17.56 15.52 -18.15
N GLY A 41 -17.96 14.25 -18.26
CA GLY A 41 -19.33 13.84 -18.54
C GLY A 41 -19.72 12.66 -17.66
N LEU A 42 -21.00 12.53 -17.32
CA LEU A 42 -21.50 11.37 -16.58
C LEU A 42 -22.79 10.85 -17.23
N LEU A 43 -22.81 9.57 -17.58
CA LEU A 43 -23.99 8.87 -18.09
C LEU A 43 -24.51 7.89 -17.03
N LEU A 44 -25.77 8.08 -16.61
CA LEU A 44 -26.42 7.13 -15.71
C LEU A 44 -26.83 5.86 -16.47
N GLU A 45 -26.82 4.71 -15.78
CA GLU A 45 -27.10 3.38 -16.35
C GLU A 45 -26.32 3.08 -17.65
N ASN A 46 -25.09 3.60 -17.75
CA ASN A 46 -24.25 3.51 -18.94
C ASN A 46 -24.94 4.04 -20.23
N GLY A 47 -25.81 5.03 -20.09
CA GLY A 47 -26.57 5.62 -21.20
C GLY A 47 -27.77 4.79 -21.66
N ASN A 48 -28.14 3.73 -20.92
CA ASN A 48 -29.37 2.99 -21.19
C ASN A 48 -30.61 3.78 -20.74
N TYR A 49 -31.74 3.41 -21.32
CA TYR A 49 -33.04 3.97 -20.98
C TYR A 49 -33.48 3.58 -19.56
N ILE A 50 -33.96 4.57 -18.81
CA ILE A 50 -34.50 4.43 -17.46
C ILE A 50 -36.02 4.59 -17.53
N ASP A 51 -36.75 3.58 -17.06
CA ASP A 51 -38.21 3.57 -17.06
C ASP A 51 -38.78 4.65 -16.13
N ILE A 52 -39.66 5.50 -16.68
CA ILE A 52 -40.35 6.57 -15.94
C ILE A 52 -41.55 6.03 -15.16
N LYS A 53 -42.18 4.95 -15.64
CA LYS A 53 -43.47 4.43 -15.16
C LYS A 53 -44.54 5.53 -15.14
N ASP A 54 -45.15 5.76 -13.99
CA ASP A 54 -46.12 6.85 -13.78
C ASP A 54 -45.40 8.19 -13.52
N GLU A 55 -44.29 8.16 -12.78
CA GLU A 55 -43.52 9.32 -12.36
C GLU A 55 -42.07 8.93 -12.03
N LEU A 56 -41.10 9.71 -12.54
CA LEU A 56 -39.68 9.61 -12.21
C LEU A 56 -39.19 10.93 -11.63
N THR A 57 -38.57 10.86 -10.46
CA THR A 57 -37.90 11.99 -9.82
C THR A 57 -36.39 11.77 -9.80
N LEU A 58 -35.66 12.71 -10.41
CA LEU A 58 -34.20 12.84 -10.33
C LEU A 58 -33.84 13.89 -9.28
N GLU A 59 -33.08 13.50 -8.27
CA GLU A 59 -32.59 14.37 -7.20
C GLU A 59 -31.06 14.33 -7.13
N PHE A 60 -30.41 15.45 -6.85
CA PHE A 60 -28.97 15.52 -6.62
C PHE A 60 -28.58 16.82 -5.91
N ASP A 61 -27.42 16.82 -5.26
CA ASP A 61 -26.82 18.03 -4.73
C ASP A 61 -25.81 18.61 -5.72
N LEU A 62 -25.80 19.94 -5.83
CA LEU A 62 -25.04 20.68 -6.83
C LEU A 62 -24.33 21.87 -6.17
N LYS A 63 -23.09 22.09 -6.60
CA LYS A 63 -22.27 23.25 -6.24
C LYS A 63 -21.62 23.77 -7.52
N TYR A 64 -21.80 25.06 -7.84
CA TYR A 64 -21.06 25.70 -8.93
C TYR A 64 -19.79 26.35 -8.40
N GLU A 65 -18.68 26.17 -9.10
CA GLU A 65 -17.41 26.77 -8.70
C GLU A 65 -17.36 28.25 -9.09
N ASN A 66 -16.73 29.07 -8.26
CA ASN A 66 -16.55 30.48 -8.57
C ASN A 66 -15.42 30.70 -9.58
N THR A 67 -15.79 30.86 -10.84
CA THR A 67 -14.84 31.04 -11.93
C THR A 67 -15.35 32.11 -12.92
N SER A 68 -14.50 32.52 -13.87
CA SER A 68 -14.80 33.59 -14.82
C SER A 68 -15.88 33.23 -15.85
N ILE A 69 -16.16 31.94 -16.10
CA ILE A 69 -17.10 31.48 -17.12
C ILE A 69 -18.07 30.46 -16.54
N LEU A 70 -19.34 30.84 -16.40
CA LEU A 70 -20.44 29.96 -15.98
C LEU A 70 -21.40 29.81 -17.18
N TYR A 71 -21.15 28.80 -18.01
CA TYR A 71 -21.93 28.51 -19.22
C TYR A 71 -21.92 27.00 -19.51
N GLY A 72 -23.01 26.48 -20.07
CA GLY A 72 -23.09 25.10 -20.55
C GLY A 72 -24.17 24.26 -19.86
N SER A 73 -24.22 22.97 -20.20
CA SER A 73 -25.22 22.03 -19.69
C SER A 73 -24.79 21.37 -18.38
N THR A 74 -25.64 21.43 -17.37
CA THR A 74 -25.48 20.73 -16.08
C THR A 74 -26.03 19.31 -16.19
N VAL A 75 -27.30 19.16 -16.56
CA VAL A 75 -27.94 17.85 -16.74
C VAL A 75 -28.89 17.91 -17.92
N LYS A 76 -28.93 16.82 -18.69
CA LYS A 76 -29.83 16.62 -19.81
C LYS A 76 -30.59 15.31 -19.62
N ILE A 77 -31.91 15.37 -19.73
CA ILE A 77 -32.81 14.22 -19.72
C ILE A 77 -33.40 14.11 -21.13
N ILE A 78 -33.20 12.97 -21.78
CA ILE A 78 -33.56 12.72 -23.17
C ILE A 78 -34.56 11.57 -23.20
N SER A 79 -35.72 11.81 -23.78
CA SER A 79 -36.76 10.80 -23.95
C SER A 79 -36.52 9.86 -25.12
N GLU A 80 -37.30 8.77 -25.20
CA GLU A 80 -37.30 7.84 -26.33
C GLU A 80 -37.68 8.52 -27.67
N SER A 81 -38.52 9.55 -27.63
CA SER A 81 -38.96 10.29 -28.82
C SER A 81 -38.01 11.41 -29.23
N LYS A 82 -36.83 11.51 -28.59
CA LYS A 82 -35.82 12.55 -28.82
C LYS A 82 -36.25 13.95 -28.37
N SER A 83 -37.31 14.08 -27.57
CA SER A 83 -37.55 15.29 -26.78
C SER A 83 -36.55 15.37 -25.63
N SER A 84 -36.10 16.57 -25.26
CA SER A 84 -35.12 16.74 -24.17
C SER A 84 -35.45 17.89 -23.23
N VAL A 85 -35.05 17.72 -21.97
CA VAL A 85 -35.05 18.71 -20.91
C VAL A 85 -33.59 18.95 -20.51
N THR A 86 -33.10 20.18 -20.61
CA THR A 86 -31.73 20.53 -20.25
C THR A 86 -31.74 21.58 -19.15
N LEU A 87 -31.04 21.33 -18.05
CA LEU A 87 -30.70 22.33 -17.04
C LEU A 87 -29.26 22.79 -17.30
N GLY A 88 -29.00 24.08 -17.24
CA GLY A 88 -27.66 24.61 -17.46
C GLY A 88 -27.52 26.09 -17.11
N PHE A 89 -26.43 26.67 -17.58
CA PHE A 89 -26.15 28.10 -17.47
C PHE A 89 -26.14 28.75 -18.84
N SER A 90 -26.76 29.93 -18.91
CA SER A 90 -26.67 30.82 -20.05
C SER A 90 -25.92 32.09 -19.68
N SER A 91 -25.34 32.74 -20.69
CA SER A 91 -24.74 34.05 -20.57
C SER A 91 -25.66 35.07 -21.23
N GLY A 92 -26.05 36.12 -20.50
CA GLY A 92 -26.81 37.23 -21.06
C GLY A 92 -26.22 38.59 -20.68
N ASN A 93 -26.86 39.67 -21.15
CA ASN A 93 -26.36 41.04 -20.98
C ASN A 93 -26.18 41.48 -19.52
N SER A 94 -26.88 40.83 -18.57
CA SER A 94 -26.83 41.09 -17.13
C SER A 94 -25.96 40.09 -16.35
N GLY A 95 -25.20 39.25 -17.04
CA GLY A 95 -24.36 38.20 -16.44
C GLY A 95 -24.87 36.78 -16.71
N ASN A 96 -24.21 35.80 -16.08
CA ASN A 96 -24.57 34.39 -16.21
C ASN A 96 -25.72 34.04 -15.27
N PHE A 97 -26.70 33.28 -15.76
CA PHE A 97 -27.86 32.85 -14.95
C PHE A 97 -28.28 31.41 -15.31
N PRO A 98 -28.84 30.67 -14.34
CA PRO A 98 -29.33 29.33 -14.59
C PRO A 98 -30.56 29.35 -15.50
N ILE A 99 -30.62 28.39 -16.42
CA ILE A 99 -31.70 28.22 -17.38
C ILE A 99 -32.15 26.77 -17.44
N MET A 100 -33.41 26.59 -17.82
CA MET A 100 -33.96 25.31 -18.23
C MET A 100 -34.39 25.42 -19.70
N VAL A 101 -34.06 24.43 -20.52
CA VAL A 101 -34.45 24.34 -21.92
C VAL A 101 -35.36 23.14 -22.12
N ILE A 102 -36.54 23.35 -22.69
CA ILE A 102 -37.52 22.30 -22.98
C ILE A 102 -38.13 22.61 -24.34
N ASN A 103 -38.13 21.64 -25.27
CA ASN A 103 -38.71 21.82 -26.61
C ASN A 103 -38.25 23.12 -27.29
N ASP A 104 -36.95 23.44 -27.20
CA ASP A 104 -36.31 24.66 -27.73
C ASP A 104 -36.74 25.99 -27.06
N GLU A 105 -37.57 25.95 -26.01
CA GLU A 105 -37.89 27.13 -25.19
C GLU A 105 -36.91 27.27 -24.02
N ILE A 106 -36.35 28.48 -23.85
CA ILE A 106 -35.47 28.83 -22.73
C ILE A 106 -36.29 29.45 -21.61
N ILE A 107 -36.20 28.87 -20.42
CA ILE A 107 -36.88 29.32 -19.21
C ILE A 107 -35.82 29.75 -18.20
N PRO A 108 -35.70 31.07 -17.91
CA PRO A 108 -34.80 31.56 -16.87
C PRO A 108 -35.22 31.07 -15.47
N ILE A 109 -34.24 30.67 -14.66
CA ILE A 109 -34.44 30.32 -13.25
C ILE A 109 -34.03 31.52 -12.40
N LEU A 110 -35.01 32.28 -11.91
CA LEU A 110 -34.79 33.48 -11.12
C LEU A 110 -34.60 33.09 -9.65
N THR A 111 -33.35 32.92 -9.24
CA THR A 111 -32.96 32.64 -7.85
C THR A 111 -31.69 33.38 -7.48
N ASP A 112 -31.54 33.77 -6.22
CA ASP A 112 -30.28 34.29 -5.70
C ASP A 112 -29.32 33.11 -5.48
N LEU A 113 -28.40 32.89 -6.41
CA LEU A 113 -27.47 31.76 -6.36
C LEU A 113 -26.10 32.23 -5.87
N LYS A 114 -25.62 31.60 -4.80
CA LYS A 114 -24.25 31.80 -4.30
C LYS A 114 -23.34 30.70 -4.84
N LEU A 115 -22.23 31.11 -5.46
CA LEU A 115 -21.20 30.19 -5.94
C LEU A 115 -20.45 29.58 -4.75
N ASN A 116 -19.89 28.38 -4.95
CA ASN A 116 -19.22 27.56 -3.95
C ASN A 116 -20.10 27.10 -2.77
N GLU A 117 -21.43 27.23 -2.85
CA GLU A 117 -22.37 26.68 -1.87
C GLU A 117 -23.14 25.48 -2.47
N TRP A 118 -23.36 24.47 -1.63
CA TRP A 118 -24.20 23.32 -1.99
C TRP A 118 -25.68 23.69 -1.93
N PHE A 119 -26.45 23.24 -2.91
CA PHE A 119 -27.90 23.30 -2.88
C PHE A 119 -28.50 22.09 -3.59
N HIS A 120 -29.76 21.82 -3.30
CA HIS A 120 -30.47 20.66 -3.79
C HIS A 120 -31.26 20.96 -5.07
N VAL A 121 -31.25 20.00 -6.01
CA VAL A 121 -32.01 20.04 -7.26
C VAL A 121 -32.88 18.79 -7.36
N ALA A 122 -34.16 18.99 -7.69
CA ALA A 122 -35.09 17.91 -8.01
C ALA A 122 -35.82 18.19 -9.33
N ILE A 123 -35.87 17.20 -10.21
CA ILE A 123 -36.58 17.24 -11.50
C ILE A 123 -37.50 16.02 -11.56
N THR A 124 -38.81 16.25 -11.59
CA THR A 124 -39.82 15.20 -11.64
C THR A 124 -40.55 15.22 -12.97
N ILE A 125 -40.57 14.08 -13.67
CA ILE A 125 -41.33 13.85 -14.90
C ILE A 125 -42.50 12.93 -14.56
N SER A 126 -43.72 13.43 -14.71
CA SER A 126 -44.95 12.66 -14.50
C SER A 126 -45.60 12.37 -15.85
N ASN A 127 -45.62 11.09 -16.22
CA ASN A 127 -46.36 10.61 -17.39
C ASN A 127 -47.87 10.57 -17.10
N LYS A 128 -48.27 10.39 -15.84
CA LYS A 128 -49.69 10.43 -15.44
C LYS A 128 -50.29 11.82 -15.66
N ASP A 129 -49.60 12.86 -15.22
CA ASP A 129 -50.08 14.25 -15.27
C ASP A 129 -49.58 15.01 -16.50
N GLN A 130 -48.72 14.38 -17.31
CA GLN A 130 -48.04 15.00 -18.46
C GLN A 130 -47.33 16.30 -18.05
N SER A 131 -46.58 16.24 -16.96
CA SER A 131 -45.96 17.43 -16.37
C SER A 131 -44.49 17.21 -16.00
N LEU A 132 -43.73 18.29 -16.09
CA LEU A 132 -42.38 18.41 -15.56
C LEU A 132 -42.42 19.37 -14.36
N LYS A 133 -41.98 18.91 -13.19
CA LYS A 133 -41.78 19.76 -12.02
C LYS A 133 -40.29 19.93 -11.78
N ILE A 134 -39.84 21.16 -11.57
CA ILE A 134 -38.48 21.47 -11.13
C ILE A 134 -38.54 22.13 -9.76
N LYS A 135 -37.61 21.73 -8.89
CA LYS A 135 -37.22 22.43 -7.68
C LYS A 135 -35.72 22.69 -7.77
N TYR A 136 -35.33 23.96 -7.77
CA TYR A 136 -33.94 24.40 -7.89
C TYR A 136 -33.70 25.45 -6.80
N LYS A 137 -33.04 25.05 -5.70
CA LYS A 137 -32.96 25.87 -4.49
C LYS A 137 -34.37 26.31 -4.03
N ASP A 138 -34.67 27.61 -4.10
CA ASP A 138 -35.95 28.21 -3.69
C ASP A 138 -36.92 28.37 -4.88
N PHE A 139 -36.44 28.16 -6.11
CA PHE A 139 -37.27 28.21 -7.31
C PHE A 139 -38.04 26.89 -7.49
N SER A 140 -39.34 26.99 -7.76
CA SER A 140 -40.15 25.85 -8.16
C SER A 140 -41.10 26.22 -9.31
N LYS A 141 -41.20 25.32 -10.30
CA LYS A 141 -42.09 25.51 -11.44
C LYS A 141 -42.62 24.18 -11.96
N THR A 142 -43.86 24.17 -12.44
CA THR A 142 -44.49 23.04 -13.13
C THR A 142 -44.79 23.44 -14.56
N LEU A 143 -44.46 22.57 -15.50
CA LEU A 143 -44.58 22.77 -16.94
C LEU A 143 -45.29 21.57 -17.57
N THR A 144 -46.00 21.79 -18.68
CA THR A 144 -46.71 20.72 -19.38
C THR A 144 -45.79 20.06 -20.41
N LEU A 145 -45.78 18.73 -20.45
CA LEU A 145 -45.06 17.92 -21.43
C LEU A 145 -45.99 17.45 -22.55
N LYS A 146 -45.41 17.11 -23.70
CA LYS A 146 -46.15 16.51 -24.82
C LYS A 146 -46.49 15.06 -24.50
N LYS A 147 -47.74 14.68 -24.78
CA LYS A 147 -48.28 13.36 -24.44
C LYS A 147 -47.61 12.24 -25.21
N GLY A 148 -47.12 11.22 -24.49
CA GLY A 148 -46.55 10.00 -25.07
C GLY A 148 -45.07 10.08 -25.41
N ASP A 149 -44.41 11.21 -25.11
CA ASP A 149 -42.99 11.39 -25.34
C ASP A 149 -42.11 10.84 -24.21
N TRP A 150 -42.64 10.51 -23.03
CA TRP A 150 -41.84 10.29 -21.82
C TRP A 150 -42.17 8.97 -21.11
N LYS A 151 -41.89 7.83 -21.75
CA LYS A 151 -41.97 6.51 -21.09
C LYS A 151 -40.66 6.08 -20.49
N GLU A 152 -39.56 6.38 -21.18
CA GLU A 152 -38.22 6.06 -20.71
C GLU A 152 -37.30 7.24 -21.00
N ALA A 153 -36.21 7.39 -20.24
CA ALA A 153 -35.28 8.48 -20.47
C ALA A 153 -33.82 8.07 -20.24
N ILE A 154 -32.94 8.69 -21.02
CA ILE A 154 -31.50 8.71 -20.78
C ILE A 154 -31.17 9.97 -19.99
N ILE A 155 -30.38 9.84 -18.93
CA ILE A 155 -29.94 10.96 -18.09
C ILE A 155 -28.43 11.09 -18.16
N CYS A 156 -27.95 12.27 -18.53
CA CYS A 156 -26.52 12.58 -18.52
C CYS A 156 -26.22 13.97 -17.94
N PHE A 157 -25.06 14.08 -17.29
CA PHE A 157 -24.54 15.32 -16.72
C PHE A 157 -23.32 15.79 -17.51
N GLY A 158 -23.19 17.11 -17.65
CA GLY A 158 -22.05 17.73 -18.35
C GLY A 158 -21.90 17.24 -19.78
N LYS A 159 -20.69 16.80 -20.12
CA LYS A 159 -20.35 16.34 -21.48
C LYS A 159 -21.13 15.08 -21.84
N SER A 160 -21.59 15.00 -23.08
CA SER A 160 -22.27 13.82 -23.61
C SER A 160 -21.92 13.62 -25.08
N ASN A 161 -21.65 12.38 -25.46
CA ASN A 161 -21.41 11.97 -26.86
C ASN A 161 -22.63 11.30 -27.50
N LEU A 162 -23.82 11.40 -26.87
CA LEU A 162 -25.04 10.80 -27.40
C LEU A 162 -25.39 11.40 -28.77
N THR A 163 -25.56 10.56 -29.77
CA THR A 163 -25.82 10.99 -31.16
C THR A 163 -27.07 11.87 -31.24
N GLY A 164 -26.91 13.09 -31.77
CA GLY A 164 -28.00 14.09 -31.88
C GLY A 164 -28.27 14.90 -30.60
N PHE A 165 -27.64 14.55 -29.48
CA PHE A 165 -27.75 15.27 -28.20
C PHE A 165 -26.39 15.60 -27.58
N SER A 166 -25.34 15.58 -28.40
CA SER A 166 -23.98 15.80 -27.95
C SER A 166 -23.85 17.16 -27.29
N THR A 167 -23.11 17.18 -26.19
CA THR A 167 -22.94 18.38 -25.37
C THR A 167 -21.47 18.47 -25.01
N GLU A 168 -20.83 19.57 -25.40
CA GLU A 168 -19.41 19.82 -25.13
C GLU A 168 -19.23 20.88 -24.05
N GLU A 169 -20.13 21.87 -23.97
CA GLU A 169 -20.05 22.96 -23.00
C GLU A 169 -20.63 22.52 -21.65
N VAL A 170 -19.80 22.58 -20.62
CA VAL A 170 -20.09 22.12 -19.26
C VAL A 170 -19.78 23.28 -18.32
N PRO A 171 -20.68 23.69 -17.41
CA PRO A 171 -20.35 24.69 -16.42
C PRO A 171 -19.43 24.10 -15.34
N PRO A 172 -18.59 24.91 -14.70
CA PRO A 172 -17.71 24.46 -13.62
C PRO A 172 -18.56 24.10 -12.39
N MET A 173 -18.73 22.80 -12.17
CA MET A 173 -19.69 22.29 -11.19
C MET A 173 -19.17 21.03 -10.49
N ILE A 174 -19.73 20.76 -9.31
CA ILE A 174 -19.52 19.54 -8.55
C ILE A 174 -20.90 19.00 -8.19
N ILE A 175 -21.11 17.70 -8.40
CA ILE A 175 -22.35 17.01 -8.02
C ILE A 175 -22.07 15.85 -7.08
N LYS A 176 -23.07 15.51 -6.27
CA LYS A 176 -23.06 14.32 -5.42
C LYS A 176 -24.48 13.85 -5.13
N ASP A 177 -24.61 12.63 -4.60
CA ASP A 177 -25.87 12.07 -4.12
C ASP A 177 -26.99 12.07 -5.17
N ILE A 178 -26.72 11.48 -6.34
CA ILE A 178 -27.70 11.34 -7.42
C ILE A 178 -28.70 10.23 -7.06
N LYS A 179 -29.98 10.57 -6.97
CA LYS A 179 -31.06 9.68 -6.57
C LYS A 179 -32.14 9.62 -7.64
N LEU A 180 -32.67 8.42 -7.86
CA LEU A 180 -33.84 8.20 -8.72
C LEU A 180 -34.94 7.50 -7.94
N SER A 181 -36.14 8.08 -8.00
CA SER A 181 -37.32 7.60 -7.27
C SER A 181 -38.54 7.48 -8.19
N HIS A 182 -39.35 6.45 -7.98
CA HIS A 182 -40.71 6.32 -8.55
C HIS A 182 -41.72 6.72 -7.45
N GLY A 183 -42.23 7.95 -7.50
CA GLY A 183 -42.93 8.56 -6.36
C GLY A 183 -42.03 8.59 -5.12
N ASP A 184 -42.50 8.07 -3.99
CA ASP A 184 -41.72 7.99 -2.74
C ASP A 184 -40.71 6.84 -2.70
N LYS A 185 -40.65 5.98 -3.73
CA LYS A 185 -39.81 4.79 -3.74
C LYS A 185 -38.48 5.04 -4.45
N LEU A 186 -37.44 5.29 -3.66
CA LEU A 186 -36.04 5.33 -4.11
C LEU A 186 -35.62 3.96 -4.70
N PHE A 187 -35.06 3.95 -5.91
CA PHE A 187 -34.60 2.71 -6.57
C PHE A 187 -33.17 2.77 -7.13
N ARG A 188 -32.55 3.97 -7.17
CA ARG A 188 -31.12 4.18 -7.40
C ARG A 188 -30.57 5.26 -6.49
N HIS A 189 -29.32 5.10 -6.05
CA HIS A 189 -28.57 6.13 -5.35
C HIS A 189 -27.08 6.01 -5.67
N TRP A 190 -26.56 6.93 -6.47
CA TRP A 190 -25.12 7.08 -6.68
C TRP A 190 -24.60 8.17 -5.74
N ILE A 191 -23.90 7.77 -4.67
CA ILE A 191 -23.34 8.72 -3.70
C ILE A 191 -22.21 9.55 -4.32
N LEU A 192 -21.40 8.94 -5.19
CA LEU A 192 -20.17 9.52 -5.77
C LEU A 192 -19.04 9.75 -4.73
N LYS A 193 -19.01 8.92 -3.69
CA LYS A 193 -17.94 8.90 -2.66
C LYS A 193 -16.89 7.81 -2.89
N GLN A 194 -17.20 6.84 -3.76
CA GLN A 194 -16.30 5.79 -4.22
C GLN A 194 -16.48 5.61 -5.73
N HIS A 195 -15.46 5.07 -6.40
CA HIS A 195 -15.48 4.87 -7.84
C HIS A 195 -14.60 3.70 -8.29
N ASN A 196 -14.82 3.24 -9.51
CA ASN A 196 -13.95 2.33 -10.23
C ASN A 196 -13.35 3.07 -11.43
N LYS A 197 -12.49 4.06 -11.15
CA LYS A 197 -11.83 4.93 -12.14
C LYS A 197 -12.82 5.71 -13.02
N THR A 198 -13.26 5.14 -14.14
CA THR A 198 -14.21 5.75 -15.09
C THR A 198 -15.66 5.31 -14.84
N GLU A 199 -15.91 4.57 -13.76
CA GLU A 199 -17.24 4.04 -13.44
C GLU A 199 -17.56 4.28 -11.97
N CYS A 200 -18.85 4.26 -11.62
CA CYS A 200 -19.33 4.13 -10.25
C CYS A 200 -20.65 3.36 -10.26
N TYR A 201 -21.03 2.76 -9.14
CA TYR A 201 -22.22 1.92 -9.04
C TYR A 201 -23.17 2.44 -7.98
N ASP A 202 -24.47 2.29 -8.21
CA ASP A 202 -25.49 2.69 -7.25
C ASP A 202 -25.52 1.74 -6.04
N ASP A 203 -25.78 2.29 -4.85
CA ASP A 203 -25.69 1.55 -3.58
C ASP A 203 -26.85 0.56 -3.36
N LEU A 204 -27.94 0.67 -4.14
CA LEU A 204 -29.13 -0.16 -3.97
C LEU A 204 -29.11 -1.39 -4.87
N LYS A 205 -28.79 -1.21 -6.16
CA LYS A 205 -28.85 -2.29 -7.17
C LYS A 205 -27.60 -2.47 -8.01
N GLN A 206 -26.52 -1.73 -7.73
CA GLN A 206 -25.24 -1.82 -8.44
C GLN A 206 -25.32 -1.48 -9.93
N ALA A 207 -26.31 -0.67 -10.33
CA ALA A 207 -26.39 -0.10 -11.65
C ALA A 207 -25.21 0.84 -11.89
N GLN A 208 -24.53 0.61 -13.00
CA GLN A 208 -23.33 1.34 -13.39
C GLN A 208 -23.68 2.74 -13.91
N ALA A 209 -22.89 3.73 -13.53
CA ALA A 209 -22.81 5.03 -14.18
C ALA A 209 -21.38 5.23 -14.73
N THR A 210 -21.28 5.75 -15.95
CA THR A 210 -20.02 5.87 -16.69
C THR A 210 -19.59 7.33 -16.73
N VAL A 211 -18.34 7.59 -16.33
CA VAL A 211 -17.74 8.92 -16.28
C VAL A 211 -16.70 9.07 -17.38
N MET A 212 -16.88 10.11 -18.19
CA MET A 212 -15.91 10.57 -19.18
C MET A 212 -14.97 11.57 -18.51
N SER A 213 -13.66 11.40 -18.67
CA SER A 213 -12.64 12.29 -18.10
C SER A 213 -12.88 12.60 -16.62
N PRO A 214 -12.85 11.59 -15.73
CA PRO A 214 -13.18 11.76 -14.31
C PRO A 214 -12.28 12.77 -13.60
N ASP A 215 -12.83 13.41 -12.57
CA ASP A 215 -12.16 14.23 -11.56
C ASP A 215 -12.91 14.03 -10.23
N TRP A 216 -12.56 12.96 -9.51
CA TRP A 216 -13.23 12.60 -8.26
C TRP A 216 -12.63 13.39 -7.11
N ILE A 217 -13.47 14.09 -6.35
CA ILE A 217 -12.98 14.88 -5.19
C ILE A 217 -12.28 13.99 -4.16
N ILE A 218 -12.78 12.76 -3.98
CA ILE A 218 -12.24 11.81 -3.00
C ILE A 218 -10.81 11.36 -3.33
N ASP A 219 -10.38 11.40 -4.60
CA ASP A 219 -9.01 11.03 -5.00
C ASP A 219 -7.96 11.91 -4.30
N SER A 220 -8.29 13.18 -3.99
CA SER A 220 -7.38 14.11 -3.29
C SER A 220 -7.04 13.69 -1.86
N TYR A 221 -7.84 12.80 -1.25
CA TYR A 221 -7.60 12.25 0.09
C TYR A 221 -6.71 11.01 0.08
N ALA A 222 -6.52 10.37 -1.07
CA ALA A 222 -5.75 9.14 -1.21
C ALA A 222 -4.51 9.28 -2.11
N ASN A 223 -4.44 10.32 -2.93
CA ASN A 223 -3.38 10.52 -3.91
C ASN A 223 -2.58 11.80 -3.63
N TRP A 224 -1.26 11.68 -3.65
CA TRP A 224 -0.36 12.81 -3.52
C TRP A 224 -0.28 13.63 -4.81
N THR A 225 -0.35 14.95 -4.67
CA THR A 225 -0.16 15.90 -5.77
C THR A 225 1.12 16.70 -5.56
N LYS A 226 1.96 16.78 -6.59
CA LYS A 226 3.18 17.61 -6.55
C LYS A 226 2.79 19.09 -6.63
N HIS A 227 3.23 19.88 -5.65
CA HIS A 227 2.88 21.30 -5.52
C HIS A 227 4.00 22.25 -5.92
N PHE A 228 5.23 21.90 -5.59
CA PHE A 228 6.36 22.82 -5.68
C PHE A 228 7.68 22.06 -5.83
N SER A 229 8.62 22.66 -6.56
CA SER A 229 10.00 22.20 -6.66
C SER A 229 10.97 23.36 -6.58
N LEU A 230 12.11 23.13 -5.95
CA LEU A 230 13.20 24.10 -5.85
C LEU A 230 14.53 23.37 -6.02
N SER A 231 15.39 23.87 -6.92
CA SER A 231 16.75 23.36 -7.10
C SER A 231 17.76 24.46 -6.84
N THR A 232 18.86 24.12 -6.18
CA THR A 232 19.96 25.04 -5.89
C THR A 232 21.27 24.55 -6.46
N ASN A 233 22.05 25.48 -7.03
CA ASN A 233 23.39 25.22 -7.56
C ASN A 233 24.50 25.72 -6.62
N ASN A 234 24.27 25.57 -5.32
CA ASN A 234 25.16 26.08 -4.28
C ASN A 234 26.20 25.03 -3.85
N LYS A 235 27.21 25.44 -3.08
CA LYS A 235 28.15 24.51 -2.43
C LYS A 235 27.64 24.03 -1.05
N THR A 236 26.38 24.29 -0.70
CA THR A 236 25.80 24.06 0.63
C THR A 236 24.43 23.42 0.50
N TYR A 237 24.13 22.46 1.38
CA TYR A 237 22.83 21.80 1.39
C TYR A 237 21.72 22.75 1.85
N ILE A 238 20.55 22.60 1.25
CA ILE A 238 19.41 23.44 1.55
C ILE A 238 18.83 23.09 2.93
N GLN A 239 18.78 24.08 3.81
CA GLN A 239 18.07 23.97 5.08
C GLN A 239 16.62 24.43 4.91
N TYR A 240 15.74 24.01 5.81
CA TYR A 240 14.37 24.46 5.80
C TYR A 240 13.80 24.56 7.22
N ALA A 241 12.72 25.33 7.37
CA ALA A 241 11.91 25.42 8.58
C ALA A 241 10.46 25.71 8.22
N PHE A 242 9.51 25.27 9.05
CA PHE A 242 8.08 25.39 8.78
C PHE A 242 7.35 26.23 9.84
N ASP A 243 6.69 27.29 9.39
CA ASP A 243 5.71 28.05 10.16
C ASP A 243 4.31 27.48 9.92
N ALA A 244 3.89 26.59 10.82
CA ALA A 244 2.58 25.94 10.75
C ALA A 244 1.40 26.92 10.88
N GLY A 245 1.56 28.02 11.62
CA GLY A 245 0.49 28.98 11.87
C GLY A 245 0.13 29.83 10.65
N ARG A 246 1.14 30.14 9.82
CA ARG A 246 0.96 30.89 8.55
C ARG A 246 0.99 30.02 7.29
N GLY A 247 1.40 28.75 7.41
CA GLY A 247 1.59 27.87 6.27
C GLY A 247 2.79 28.28 5.41
N ILE A 248 3.88 28.77 6.01
CA ILE A 248 5.07 29.22 5.29
C ILE A 248 6.21 28.22 5.50
N ILE A 249 6.81 27.75 4.41
CA ILE A 249 8.07 27.01 4.42
C ILE A 249 9.18 28.00 4.08
N TYR A 250 10.17 28.10 4.95
CA TYR A 250 11.39 28.88 4.73
C TYR A 250 12.49 27.93 4.25
N PHE A 251 13.07 28.21 3.10
CA PHE A 251 14.22 27.52 2.53
C PHE A 251 15.46 28.40 2.66
N ILE A 252 16.54 27.84 3.18
CA ILE A 252 17.80 28.54 3.44
C ILE A 252 18.89 27.87 2.59
N PRO A 253 19.04 28.29 1.31
CA PRO A 253 19.99 27.66 0.39
C PRO A 253 21.44 28.04 0.69
N ASP A 254 21.67 29.19 1.33
CA ASP A 254 22.99 29.70 1.75
C ASP A 254 22.82 30.82 2.78
N ASN A 255 23.91 31.55 3.07
CA ASN A 255 23.90 32.65 4.03
C ASN A 255 23.55 34.03 3.43
N LYS A 256 23.12 34.11 2.17
CA LYS A 256 22.81 35.35 1.45
C LYS A 256 21.31 35.53 1.23
N GLN A 257 20.53 34.45 1.23
CA GLN A 257 19.09 34.54 0.99
C GLN A 257 18.30 33.48 1.75
N ILE A 258 17.01 33.76 1.95
CA ILE A 258 16.00 32.83 2.44
C ILE A 258 14.80 32.93 1.49
N ILE A 259 14.36 31.80 0.95
CA ILE A 259 13.18 31.74 0.07
C ILE A 259 12.01 31.32 0.95
N SER A 260 10.95 32.13 1.00
CA SER A 260 9.71 31.78 1.69
C SER A 260 8.65 31.36 0.70
N TYR A 261 8.01 30.23 0.93
CA TYR A 261 6.91 29.73 0.13
C TYR A 261 5.68 29.51 1.01
N ASN A 262 4.57 30.21 0.71
CA ASN A 262 3.31 30.06 1.40
C ASN A 262 2.45 28.99 0.70
N VAL A 263 2.19 27.88 1.37
CA VAL A 263 1.47 26.73 0.79
C VAL A 263 -0.03 26.98 0.61
N ILE A 264 -0.58 27.96 1.34
CA ILE A 264 -2.00 28.35 1.30
C ILE A 264 -2.26 29.30 0.13
N THR A 265 -1.41 30.34 -0.04
CA THR A 265 -1.57 31.35 -1.10
C THR A 265 -0.82 31.00 -2.39
N ASN A 266 0.01 29.95 -2.35
CA ASN A 266 0.92 29.57 -3.45
C ASN A 266 1.87 30.71 -3.87
N GLN A 267 2.24 31.58 -2.93
CA GLN A 267 3.13 32.71 -3.19
C GLN A 267 4.55 32.41 -2.71
N GLN A 268 5.53 32.79 -3.52
CA GLN A 268 6.95 32.72 -3.20
C GLN A 268 7.52 34.14 -3.07
N ASP A 269 8.39 34.34 -2.09
CA ASP A 269 9.19 35.55 -1.93
C ASP A 269 10.63 35.20 -1.52
N THR A 270 11.55 36.14 -1.71
CA THR A 270 12.97 36.00 -1.38
C THR A 270 13.41 37.11 -0.42
N ILE A 271 13.90 36.70 0.74
CA ILE A 271 14.48 37.58 1.75
C ILE A 271 16.00 37.57 1.58
N TYR A 272 16.56 38.69 1.13
CA TYR A 272 18.01 38.87 1.08
C TYR A 272 18.58 39.14 2.49
N VAL A 273 19.53 38.29 2.87
CA VAL A 273 20.24 38.36 4.16
C VAL A 273 21.31 39.45 4.08
N LYS A 274 21.27 40.40 5.02
CA LYS A 274 22.22 41.53 5.08
C LYS A 274 23.58 41.12 5.67
N SER A 275 23.59 40.30 6.72
CA SER A 275 24.81 39.85 7.40
C SER A 275 24.56 38.61 8.26
N GLY A 276 25.65 37.97 8.71
CA GLY A 276 25.59 36.75 9.52
C GLY A 276 25.37 35.49 8.68
N ARG A 277 25.38 34.33 9.34
CA ARG A 277 25.22 33.01 8.73
C ARG A 277 24.41 32.06 9.64
N PRO A 278 23.74 31.04 9.07
CA PRO A 278 23.22 29.91 9.85
C PRO A 278 24.35 29.20 10.62
N ALA A 279 24.00 28.49 11.70
CA ALA A 279 24.96 27.75 12.53
C ALA A 279 25.47 26.46 11.86
N ASN A 280 24.74 25.95 10.87
CA ASN A 280 25.08 24.76 10.11
C ASN A 280 24.85 24.99 8.60
N ILE A 281 25.43 24.14 7.76
CA ILE A 281 25.27 24.14 6.30
C ILE A 281 24.61 22.85 5.78
N ASN A 282 24.22 21.95 6.69
CA ASN A 282 23.62 20.67 6.40
C ASN A 282 22.12 20.69 6.66
N THR A 283 21.38 19.88 5.90
CA THR A 283 19.91 19.77 5.98
C THR A 283 19.42 19.43 7.39
N ASN A 284 18.20 19.85 7.73
CA ASN A 284 17.50 19.55 8.99
C ASN A 284 18.15 20.12 10.28
N HIS A 285 18.68 21.34 10.23
CA HIS A 285 19.30 22.04 11.37
C HIS A 285 18.70 23.43 11.65
N VAL A 286 17.47 23.68 11.20
CA VAL A 286 16.76 24.94 11.43
C VAL A 286 15.33 24.66 11.87
N VAL A 287 14.86 25.39 12.87
CA VAL A 287 13.46 25.37 13.31
C VAL A 287 12.88 26.79 13.31
N PHE A 288 11.57 26.90 13.13
CA PHE A 288 10.85 28.15 13.30
C PHE A 288 10.30 28.26 14.72
N ASN A 289 10.54 29.40 15.37
CA ASN A 289 9.97 29.69 16.68
C ASN A 289 8.77 30.65 16.54
N PRO A 290 7.53 30.18 16.67
CA PRO A 290 6.34 31.01 16.46
C PRO A 290 6.16 32.10 17.52
N LYS A 291 6.65 31.89 18.76
CA LYS A 291 6.48 32.87 19.85
C LYS A 291 7.27 34.16 19.63
N LYS A 292 8.45 34.03 19.02
CA LYS A 292 9.37 35.15 18.75
C LYS A 292 9.42 35.54 17.28
N ASN A 293 8.77 34.77 16.41
CA ASN A 293 8.81 34.95 14.96
C ASN A 293 10.27 35.01 14.44
N GLU A 294 11.01 33.93 14.63
CA GLU A 294 12.45 33.85 14.29
C GLU A 294 12.79 32.45 13.76
N LEU A 295 13.85 32.36 12.96
CA LEU A 295 14.45 31.07 12.57
C LEU A 295 15.65 30.80 13.47
N ILE A 296 15.74 29.60 14.02
CA ILE A 296 16.83 29.19 14.91
C ILE A 296 17.59 28.07 14.20
N SER A 297 18.81 28.37 13.76
CA SER A 297 19.76 27.39 13.24
C SER A 297 20.67 26.92 14.38
N TYR A 298 20.95 25.62 14.44
CA TYR A 298 21.76 25.02 15.50
C TYR A 298 22.84 24.07 14.94
N ASN A 299 23.93 23.93 15.70
CA ASN A 299 25.02 23.01 15.38
C ASN A 299 25.24 22.07 16.57
N LEU A 300 24.87 20.79 16.40
CA LEU A 300 24.94 19.77 17.46
C LEU A 300 26.38 19.43 17.87
N GLU A 301 27.33 19.51 16.94
CA GLU A 301 28.73 19.14 17.18
C GLU A 301 29.46 20.24 17.95
N GLU A 302 29.33 21.48 17.48
CA GLU A 302 30.05 22.63 18.03
C GLU A 302 29.26 23.38 19.12
N LYS A 303 28.04 22.92 19.44
CA LYS A 303 27.14 23.41 20.50
C LYS A 303 26.94 24.92 20.49
N PHE A 304 26.52 25.45 19.34
CA PHE A 304 26.13 26.85 19.22
C PHE A 304 24.92 27.03 18.30
N ILE A 305 24.27 28.19 18.42
CA ILE A 305 23.11 28.56 17.63
C ILE A 305 23.36 29.86 16.85
N SER A 306 22.54 30.09 15.83
CA SER A 306 22.42 31.35 15.11
C SER A 306 20.95 31.63 14.85
N VAL A 307 20.48 32.83 15.19
CA VAL A 307 19.07 33.21 15.10
C VAL A 307 18.90 34.26 14.01
N PHE A 308 17.95 34.04 13.11
CA PHE A 308 17.61 34.99 12.06
C PHE A 308 16.48 35.92 12.50
N SER A 309 16.73 37.22 12.43
CA SER A 309 15.71 38.26 12.64
C SER A 309 15.10 38.67 11.30
N PHE A 310 13.79 38.48 11.13
CA PHE A 310 13.07 38.94 9.92
C PHE A 310 13.04 40.47 9.80
N GLU A 311 13.04 41.19 10.92
CA GLU A 311 13.06 42.67 10.96
C GLU A 311 14.39 43.22 10.44
N ASN A 312 15.49 42.73 11.00
CA ASN A 312 16.83 43.21 10.65
C ASN A 312 17.39 42.57 9.37
N LYS A 313 16.85 41.40 8.99
CA LYS A 313 17.33 40.53 7.92
C LYS A 313 18.77 40.06 8.14
N THR A 314 19.10 39.73 9.39
CA THR A 314 20.45 39.32 9.81
C THR A 314 20.40 38.06 10.67
N TRP A 315 21.44 37.24 10.55
CA TRP A 315 21.73 36.16 11.50
C TRP A 315 22.57 36.71 12.66
N SER A 316 22.36 36.17 13.87
CA SER A 316 23.07 36.61 15.08
C SER A 316 24.54 36.19 15.17
N SER A 317 24.97 35.20 14.36
CA SER A 317 26.36 34.71 14.33
C SER A 317 27.01 34.88 12.96
N ASN A 318 28.31 35.17 12.95
CA ASN A 318 29.16 35.12 11.75
C ASN A 318 30.07 33.88 11.72
N ARG A 319 29.99 33.00 12.72
CA ARG A 319 30.82 31.79 12.82
C ARG A 319 30.42 30.80 11.74
N ALA A 320 31.39 30.36 10.93
CA ALA A 320 31.21 29.23 10.02
C ALA A 320 31.39 27.91 10.78
N PRO A 321 30.63 26.85 10.44
CA PRO A 321 30.87 25.53 11.01
C PRO A 321 32.26 25.02 10.61
N ALA A 322 33.00 24.48 11.58
CA ALA A 322 34.37 23.99 11.37
C ALA A 322 34.46 22.45 11.34
N LEU A 323 33.44 21.76 11.85
CA LEU A 323 33.42 20.30 11.96
C LEU A 323 32.33 19.71 11.06
N GLU A 324 32.63 18.52 10.53
CA GLU A 324 31.64 17.71 9.82
C GLU A 324 30.53 17.25 10.79
N PRO A 325 29.26 17.24 10.36
CA PRO A 325 28.14 16.87 11.22
C PRO A 325 28.17 15.37 11.58
N SER A 326 27.99 15.08 12.88
CA SER A 326 27.91 13.72 13.40
C SER A 326 26.48 13.18 13.57
N TYR A 327 25.45 13.99 13.30
CA TYR A 327 24.04 13.68 13.58
C TYR A 327 23.16 13.78 12.31
N TRP A 328 23.54 13.11 11.22
CA TRP A 328 22.67 13.00 10.05
C TRP A 328 21.38 12.27 10.40
N HIS A 329 20.25 12.71 9.83
CA HIS A 329 18.92 12.11 10.06
C HIS A 329 18.50 12.01 11.54
N HIS A 330 18.97 12.92 12.39
CA HIS A 330 18.37 13.11 13.70
C HIS A 330 16.96 13.70 13.55
N THR A 331 16.08 13.42 14.51
CA THR A 331 14.78 14.09 14.59
C THR A 331 14.92 15.43 15.31
N SER A 332 14.06 16.40 14.99
CA SER A 332 14.04 17.69 15.68
C SER A 332 12.61 18.18 15.90
N ALA A 333 12.33 18.68 17.11
CA ALA A 333 11.02 19.22 17.45
C ALA A 333 11.15 20.40 18.41
N LEU A 334 10.26 21.40 18.27
CA LEU A 334 10.20 22.53 19.20
C LEU A 334 9.24 22.19 20.36
N TRP A 335 9.75 22.19 21.59
CA TRP A 335 8.94 22.05 22.77
C TRP A 335 8.30 23.40 23.12
N ASN A 336 7.00 23.52 22.85
CA ASN A 336 6.27 24.79 22.93
C ASN A 336 6.20 25.40 24.34
N SER A 337 6.39 24.64 25.42
CA SER A 337 6.27 25.18 26.78
C SER A 337 7.34 26.25 27.05
N ASN A 338 8.60 26.00 26.67
CA ASN A 338 9.75 26.86 26.93
C ASN A 338 10.57 27.21 25.67
N SER A 339 10.10 26.86 24.48
CA SER A 339 10.79 27.09 23.19
C SER A 339 12.15 26.38 23.07
N SER A 340 12.37 25.30 23.83
CA SER A 340 13.54 24.44 23.65
C SER A 340 13.44 23.60 22.39
N ILE A 341 14.57 23.34 21.74
CA ILE A 341 14.69 22.41 20.63
C ILE A 341 15.06 21.05 21.21
N ILE A 342 14.33 20.01 20.85
CA ILE A 342 14.59 18.64 21.25
C ILE A 342 15.07 17.88 20.02
N THR A 343 16.22 17.22 20.12
CA THR A 343 16.73 16.36 19.05
C THR A 343 16.97 14.95 19.55
N PHE A 344 16.71 13.95 18.71
CA PHE A 344 17.00 12.55 19.05
C PHE A 344 17.66 11.79 17.90
N GLY A 345 18.67 10.98 18.26
CA GLY A 345 19.29 9.98 17.41
C GLY A 345 20.17 10.57 16.31
N GLY A 346 20.36 9.80 15.25
CA GLY A 346 21.13 10.20 14.08
C GLY A 346 22.37 9.33 13.84
N TYR A 347 23.05 9.62 12.75
CA TYR A 347 24.20 8.85 12.29
C TYR A 347 25.35 9.77 11.88
N GLY A 348 26.58 9.34 12.16
CA GLY A 348 27.77 10.04 11.68
C GLY A 348 29.03 9.42 12.26
N PHE A 349 30.14 9.54 11.52
CA PHE A 349 31.42 8.91 11.84
C PHE A 349 31.27 7.40 12.15
N TYR A 350 30.54 6.70 11.28
CA TYR A 350 30.30 5.24 11.37
C TYR A 350 29.54 4.81 12.63
N ARG A 351 28.81 5.74 13.27
CA ARG A 351 28.04 5.47 14.49
C ARG A 351 26.62 6.00 14.47
N TYR A 352 25.67 5.09 14.71
CA TYR A 352 24.29 5.41 15.12
C TYR A 352 24.29 5.93 16.55
N LYS A 353 23.32 6.80 16.88
CA LYS A 353 23.23 7.49 18.17
C LYS A 353 21.84 7.32 18.78
N ASN A 354 21.76 7.36 20.11
CA ASN A 354 20.52 7.43 20.89
C ASN A 354 20.57 8.61 21.86
N ASP A 355 21.31 9.66 21.47
CA ASP A 355 21.43 10.88 22.23
C ASP A 355 20.15 11.70 22.10
N LEU A 356 19.58 12.10 23.23
CA LEU A 356 18.53 13.10 23.33
C LEU A 356 19.17 14.40 23.78
N THR A 357 19.07 15.44 22.97
CA THR A 357 19.59 16.77 23.31
C THR A 357 18.46 17.77 23.46
N VAL A 358 18.48 18.51 24.56
CA VAL A 358 17.61 19.65 24.85
C VAL A 358 18.45 20.92 24.71
N ILE A 359 18.07 21.77 23.76
CA ILE A 359 18.74 23.04 23.45
C ILE A 359 17.83 24.15 23.93
N ASN A 360 18.31 25.03 24.81
CA ASN A 360 17.60 26.25 25.19
C ASN A 360 18.15 27.43 24.38
N PRO A 361 17.42 27.96 23.38
CA PRO A 361 17.93 29.04 22.54
C PRO A 361 18.11 30.36 23.28
N ALA A 362 17.43 30.56 24.41
CA ALA A 362 17.52 31.81 25.18
C ALA A 362 18.79 31.88 26.03
N THR A 363 19.22 30.75 26.61
CA THR A 363 20.42 30.66 27.46
C THR A 363 21.63 30.09 26.72
N ASN A 364 21.43 29.52 25.53
CA ASN A 364 22.40 28.70 24.81
C ASN A 364 22.93 27.54 25.67
N GLU A 365 22.07 26.97 26.53
CA GLU A 365 22.35 25.77 27.30
C GLU A 365 22.01 24.52 26.50
N TRP A 366 22.87 23.52 26.61
CA TRP A 366 22.79 22.25 25.88
C TRP A 366 22.86 21.11 26.89
N ASN A 367 21.77 20.35 27.02
CA ASN A 367 21.72 19.16 27.86
C ASN A 367 21.55 17.93 26.98
N THR A 368 22.59 17.10 26.90
CA THR A 368 22.61 15.86 26.12
C THR A 368 22.67 14.67 27.06
N GLN A 369 21.76 13.72 26.87
CA GLN A 369 21.77 12.45 27.59
C GLN A 369 21.55 11.28 26.64
N GLN A 370 22.19 10.14 26.94
CA GLN A 370 22.02 8.91 26.18
C GLN A 370 20.80 8.14 26.68
N LEU A 371 19.87 7.77 25.78
CA LEU A 371 18.70 6.99 26.12
C LEU A 371 18.95 5.49 25.93
N ASN A 372 19.60 4.84 26.88
CA ASN A 372 20.00 3.42 26.78
C ASN A 372 18.84 2.42 26.61
N VAL A 373 17.60 2.84 26.90
CA VAL A 373 16.39 2.03 26.67
C VAL A 373 16.06 1.92 25.18
N ILE A 374 16.45 2.91 24.38
CA ILE A 374 16.26 2.94 22.93
C ILE A 374 17.60 2.61 22.27
N SER A 375 17.64 1.60 21.41
CA SER A 375 18.87 1.26 20.68
C SER A 375 19.32 2.44 19.79
N PRO A 376 20.64 2.70 19.67
CA PRO A 376 21.16 3.70 18.75
C PRO A 376 20.64 3.55 17.33
N ARG A 377 20.13 4.65 16.74
CA ARG A 377 19.45 4.64 15.44
C ARG A 377 19.41 6.01 14.78
N TYR A 378 19.23 6.02 13.47
CA TYR A 378 18.95 7.21 12.66
C TYR A 378 17.62 7.04 11.92
N SER A 379 17.14 8.12 11.29
CA SER A 379 15.89 8.10 10.52
C SER A 379 14.70 7.62 11.35
N SER A 380 14.64 7.98 12.63
CA SER A 380 13.38 7.89 13.39
C SER A 380 12.43 9.00 12.94
N ALA A 381 11.14 8.87 13.26
CA ALA A 381 10.21 9.99 13.24
C ALA A 381 9.89 10.45 14.66
N SER A 382 9.66 11.75 14.87
CA SER A 382 9.28 12.27 16.18
C SER A 382 8.17 13.32 16.15
N ALA A 383 7.45 13.45 17.26
CA ALA A 383 6.48 14.51 17.49
C ALA A 383 6.32 14.80 18.98
N ILE A 384 6.06 16.05 19.34
CA ILE A 384 5.73 16.44 20.70
C ILE A 384 4.21 16.63 20.81
N VAL A 385 3.58 15.92 21.75
CA VAL A 385 2.16 16.09 22.11
C VAL A 385 2.09 16.50 23.57
N GLY A 386 1.73 17.77 23.81
CA GLY A 386 1.82 18.37 25.14
C GLY A 386 3.28 18.46 25.61
N ASP A 387 3.61 17.76 26.69
CA ASP A 387 4.96 17.67 27.26
C ASP A 387 5.61 16.29 27.04
N THR A 388 5.07 15.51 26.10
CA THR A 388 5.59 14.17 25.77
C THR A 388 6.15 14.14 24.36
N LEU A 389 7.42 13.77 24.23
CA LEU A 389 8.04 13.44 22.95
C LEU A 389 7.74 11.98 22.61
N TYR A 390 7.20 11.74 21.43
CA TYR A 390 7.04 10.42 20.86
C TYR A 390 8.11 10.18 19.80
N ILE A 391 8.68 8.98 19.77
CA ILE A 391 9.69 8.55 18.80
C ILE A 391 9.23 7.23 18.19
N TYR A 392 9.14 7.19 16.87
CA TYR A 392 8.72 6.02 16.11
C TYR A 392 9.86 5.50 15.21
N GLY A 393 10.14 4.20 15.36
CA GLY A 393 11.00 3.42 14.47
C GLY A 393 12.41 3.97 14.25
N GLY A 394 12.95 3.69 13.07
CA GLY A 394 14.30 4.06 12.63
C GLY A 394 15.19 2.85 12.41
N GLU A 395 16.40 3.09 11.93
CA GLU A 395 17.37 2.06 11.58
C GLU A 395 18.64 2.17 12.44
N GLY A 396 19.13 1.05 12.94
CA GLY A 396 20.38 1.00 13.69
C GLY A 396 20.59 -0.34 14.38
N ASN A 397 21.46 -0.39 15.39
CA ASN A 397 21.71 -1.61 16.14
C ASN A 397 22.08 -1.31 17.60
N GLN A 398 22.05 -2.35 18.43
CA GLN A 398 22.27 -2.25 19.88
C GLN A 398 23.62 -1.61 20.26
N SER A 399 24.66 -1.80 19.44
CA SER A 399 26.00 -1.26 19.73
C SER A 399 26.21 0.17 19.21
N GLY A 400 25.38 0.61 18.28
CA GLY A 400 25.55 1.83 17.50
C GLY A 400 26.67 1.81 16.47
N LYS A 401 27.42 0.71 16.33
CA LYS A 401 28.52 0.57 15.36
C LYS A 401 28.01 0.17 13.98
N GLN A 402 28.39 0.87 12.93
CA GLN A 402 27.97 0.56 11.56
C GLN A 402 28.47 -0.80 11.07
N GLU A 403 29.58 -1.30 11.62
CA GLU A 403 30.17 -2.59 11.26
C GLU A 403 29.26 -3.78 11.61
N LEU A 404 28.22 -3.55 12.42
CA LEU A 404 27.21 -4.56 12.74
C LEU A 404 25.93 -4.33 11.93
N THR A 405 25.23 -5.43 11.61
CA THR A 405 23.93 -5.42 10.92
C THR A 405 22.95 -4.47 11.60
N SER A 406 22.40 -3.53 10.83
CA SER A 406 21.31 -2.66 11.26
C SER A 406 19.96 -3.36 11.13
N ILE A 407 18.99 -2.94 11.96
CA ILE A 407 17.61 -3.40 11.95
C ILE A 407 16.73 -2.17 11.80
N ILE A 408 15.78 -2.24 10.87
CA ILE A 408 14.68 -1.28 10.78
C ILE A 408 13.63 -1.67 11.81
N THR A 409 13.42 -0.80 12.78
CA THR A 409 12.56 -1.05 13.95
C THR A 409 11.17 -0.46 13.74
N ALA A 410 10.15 -1.14 14.27
CA ALA A 410 8.77 -0.65 14.34
C ALA A 410 8.32 -0.65 15.81
N ASP A 411 8.88 0.30 16.56
CA ASP A 411 8.58 0.55 17.97
C ASP A 411 8.12 2.01 18.15
N LEU A 412 7.35 2.25 19.22
CA LEU A 412 6.91 3.59 19.60
C LEU A 412 7.28 3.85 21.06
N TYR A 413 8.09 4.87 21.30
CA TYR A 413 8.45 5.33 22.65
C TYR A 413 7.73 6.64 22.99
N ALA A 414 7.44 6.83 24.27
CA ALA A 414 7.00 8.08 24.85
C ALA A 414 8.02 8.54 25.90
N ILE A 415 8.41 9.81 25.83
CA ILE A 415 9.37 10.45 26.74
C ILE A 415 8.70 11.66 27.36
N ASP A 416 8.53 11.64 28.68
CA ASP A 416 8.07 12.81 29.42
C ASP A 416 9.21 13.84 29.49
N LEU A 417 9.06 15.01 28.87
CA LEU A 417 10.13 16.01 28.75
C LEU A 417 10.43 16.76 30.05
N LYS A 418 9.57 16.65 31.08
CA LYS A 418 9.79 17.28 32.40
C LYS A 418 10.62 16.37 33.31
N THR A 419 10.36 15.07 33.26
CA THR A 419 10.99 14.06 34.11
C THR A 419 12.07 13.25 33.41
N MET A 420 12.14 13.35 32.07
CA MET A 420 12.99 12.56 31.18
C MET A 420 12.73 11.04 31.25
N LYS A 421 11.56 10.63 31.78
CA LYS A 421 11.17 9.22 31.87
C LYS A 421 10.78 8.68 30.50
N VAL A 422 11.44 7.59 30.09
CA VAL A 422 11.16 6.86 28.84
C VAL A 422 10.20 5.70 29.12
N SER A 423 9.19 5.51 28.27
CA SER A 423 8.26 4.39 28.30
C SER A 423 8.06 3.82 26.90
N LEU A 424 8.17 2.50 26.74
CA LEU A 424 7.78 1.81 25.50
C LEU A 424 6.25 1.78 25.43
N CYS A 425 5.67 2.30 24.35
CA CYS A 425 4.23 2.19 24.10
C CYS A 425 3.90 0.81 23.55
N TRP A 426 4.64 0.38 22.52
CA TRP A 426 4.57 -0.95 21.91
C TRP A 426 5.75 -1.15 20.96
N GLU A 427 5.99 -2.41 20.61
CA GLU A 427 6.93 -2.86 19.60
C GLU A 427 6.22 -3.89 18.71
N TYR A 428 6.53 -3.90 17.43
CA TYR A 428 5.93 -4.77 16.43
C TYR A 428 7.01 -5.33 15.50
N ASN A 429 6.96 -6.64 15.25
CA ASN A 429 7.85 -7.25 14.26
C ASN A 429 7.23 -7.06 12.88
N ASN A 430 7.71 -6.07 12.12
CA ASN A 430 7.18 -5.74 10.82
C ASN A 430 8.05 -6.30 9.69
N SER A 431 7.48 -7.17 8.84
CA SER A 431 8.12 -7.67 7.64
C SER A 431 8.31 -6.61 6.55
N ASN A 432 7.54 -5.52 6.58
CA ASN A 432 7.53 -4.54 5.50
C ASN A 432 8.67 -3.51 5.60
N HIS A 433 9.48 -3.57 6.67
CA HIS A 433 10.68 -2.74 6.87
C HIS A 433 10.47 -1.24 6.58
N PHE A 434 9.39 -0.65 7.13
CA PHE A 434 9.13 0.79 6.99
C PHE A 434 10.20 1.62 7.69
N LEU A 435 11.01 2.35 6.93
CA LEU A 435 11.99 3.29 7.46
C LEU A 435 11.37 4.69 7.53
N PRO A 436 10.95 5.18 8.72
CA PRO A 436 10.39 6.52 8.85
C PRO A 436 11.46 7.60 8.63
N CYS A 437 11.06 8.88 8.57
CA CYS A 437 12.00 9.99 8.56
C CYS A 437 11.35 11.29 9.08
N GLY A 438 12.14 12.11 9.77
CA GLY A 438 11.76 13.49 10.10
C GLY A 438 10.65 13.61 11.14
N ASN A 439 9.61 14.38 10.83
CA ASN A 439 8.50 14.64 11.75
C ASN A 439 7.29 13.77 11.47
N MET A 440 6.53 13.47 12.52
CA MET A 440 5.19 12.89 12.42
C MET A 440 4.11 13.86 12.90
N ILE A 441 2.88 13.69 12.40
CA ILE A 441 1.74 14.56 12.72
C ILE A 441 0.76 13.80 13.60
N TYR A 442 0.45 14.31 14.79
CA TYR A 442 -0.54 13.70 15.66
C TYR A 442 -1.97 13.97 15.17
N ASN A 443 -2.70 12.90 14.84
CA ASN A 443 -4.12 12.93 14.58
C ASN A 443 -4.88 12.67 15.90
N LYS A 444 -5.51 13.72 16.43
CA LYS A 444 -6.25 13.67 17.69
C LYS A 444 -7.54 12.86 17.58
N GLU A 445 -8.21 12.86 16.44
CA GLU A 445 -9.51 12.20 16.25
C GLU A 445 -9.37 10.67 16.37
N GLU A 446 -8.29 10.12 15.82
CA GLU A 446 -8.02 8.67 15.80
C GLU A 446 -6.96 8.23 16.83
N ASP A 447 -6.45 9.13 17.67
CA ASP A 447 -5.36 8.89 18.62
C ASP A 447 -4.15 8.18 17.98
N SER A 448 -3.69 8.71 16.85
CA SER A 448 -2.66 8.11 15.99
C SER A 448 -1.67 9.15 15.45
N PHE A 449 -0.56 8.69 14.88
CA PHE A 449 0.43 9.53 14.20
C PHE A 449 0.43 9.24 12.70
N LEU A 450 0.53 10.28 11.89
CA LEU A 450 0.83 10.17 10.47
C LEU A 450 2.33 10.32 10.25
N VAL A 451 2.93 9.38 9.52
CA VAL A 451 4.38 9.27 9.30
C VAL A 451 4.65 9.00 7.83
N ILE A 452 5.64 9.67 7.23
CA ILE A 452 6.16 9.27 5.92
C ILE A 452 7.31 8.28 6.12
N SER A 453 7.26 7.16 5.40
CA SER A 453 8.25 6.09 5.49
C SER A 453 8.64 5.57 4.11
N LYS A 454 9.87 5.08 3.99
CA LYS A 454 10.36 4.38 2.81
C LYS A 454 10.18 2.86 2.99
N ALA A 455 9.59 2.20 1.99
CA ALA A 455 9.57 0.73 1.87
C ALA A 455 9.37 0.30 0.42
N LEU A 456 9.98 -0.82 0.01
CA LEU A 456 9.84 -1.41 -1.34
C LEU A 456 10.06 -0.41 -2.49
N GLY A 457 11.02 0.52 -2.33
CA GLY A 457 11.30 1.57 -3.31
C GLY A 457 10.29 2.72 -3.36
N LYS A 458 9.24 2.70 -2.53
CA LYS A 458 8.18 3.72 -2.49
C LYS A 458 8.27 4.59 -1.23
N GLN A 459 7.68 5.79 -1.32
CA GLN A 459 7.37 6.64 -0.16
C GLN A 459 5.91 6.44 0.22
N ILE A 460 5.68 6.00 1.46
CA ILE A 460 4.37 5.56 1.95
C ILE A 460 4.00 6.39 3.17
N LEU A 461 2.78 6.94 3.14
CA LEU A 461 2.14 7.57 4.27
C LEU A 461 1.50 6.50 5.15
N LEU A 462 1.97 6.39 6.38
CA LEU A 462 1.49 5.45 7.37
C LEU A 462 0.66 6.17 8.42
N LYS A 463 -0.35 5.47 8.93
CA LYS A 463 -1.02 5.78 10.18
C LYS A 463 -0.56 4.81 11.26
N VAL A 464 0.00 5.34 12.33
CA VAL A 464 0.63 4.60 13.43
C VAL A 464 -0.17 4.84 14.71
N ALA A 465 -0.88 3.83 15.21
CA ALA A 465 -1.70 3.99 16.41
C ALA A 465 -0.84 4.23 17.66
N ARG A 466 -1.24 5.16 18.53
CA ARG A 466 -0.41 5.53 19.70
C ARG A 466 -0.34 4.44 20.77
N LYS A 467 -1.41 3.66 20.96
CA LYS A 467 -1.56 2.75 22.11
C LYS A 467 -1.43 1.26 21.77
N LYS A 468 -1.43 0.90 20.50
CA LYS A 468 -1.44 -0.50 20.03
C LYS A 468 -0.55 -0.61 18.80
N PRO A 469 0.07 -1.78 18.54
CA PRO A 469 0.90 -2.01 17.37
C PRO A 469 0.04 -2.17 16.11
N VAL A 470 -0.64 -1.10 15.69
CA VAL A 470 -1.46 -1.05 14.49
C VAL A 470 -0.86 0.01 13.57
N ILE A 471 -0.46 -0.43 12.38
CA ILE A 471 0.13 0.38 11.33
C ILE A 471 -0.75 0.18 10.09
N GLU A 472 -1.31 1.25 9.54
CA GLU A 472 -2.13 1.23 8.33
C GLU A 472 -1.45 2.04 7.23
N GLU A 473 -1.34 1.47 6.03
CA GLU A 473 -0.87 2.17 4.84
C GLU A 473 -2.02 3.00 4.26
N LEU A 474 -1.81 4.31 4.10
CA LEU A 474 -2.86 5.22 3.63
C LEU A 474 -2.68 5.58 2.15
N ALA A 475 -1.50 6.05 1.78
CA ALA A 475 -1.22 6.56 0.45
C ALA A 475 0.26 6.38 0.12
N TYR A 476 0.62 6.36 -1.16
CA TYR A 476 2.01 6.29 -1.60
C TYR A 476 2.30 7.26 -2.74
N ILE A 477 3.59 7.57 -2.95
CA ILE A 477 4.08 8.38 -4.07
C ILE A 477 4.82 7.44 -5.04
N ASP A 478 4.24 7.20 -6.21
CA ASP A 478 4.78 6.25 -7.21
C ASP A 478 5.97 6.80 -8.02
N SER A 479 6.08 8.11 -8.19
CA SER A 479 6.97 8.75 -9.18
C SER A 479 8.13 9.57 -8.59
N LEU A 480 8.47 9.35 -7.32
CA LEU A 480 9.55 10.11 -6.69
C LEU A 480 10.91 9.44 -6.93
N GLU A 481 11.68 9.99 -7.86
CA GLU A 481 13.08 9.62 -8.05
C GLU A 481 13.94 10.20 -6.92
N LEU A 482 14.48 9.32 -6.07
CA LEU A 482 15.37 9.69 -4.95
C LEU A 482 16.85 9.39 -5.28
N ASN A 483 17.21 9.60 -6.53
CA ASN A 483 18.58 9.44 -7.02
C ASN A 483 19.42 10.63 -6.51
N ALA A 484 19.85 10.56 -5.27
CA ALA A 484 20.70 11.54 -4.59
C ALA A 484 21.61 10.84 -3.58
N ASP A 485 22.68 11.52 -3.16
CA ASP A 485 23.63 10.95 -2.19
C ASP A 485 23.03 10.88 -0.79
N TYR A 486 22.19 11.86 -0.43
CA TYR A 486 21.42 11.88 0.81
C TYR A 486 19.98 12.31 0.55
N ASN A 487 19.03 11.63 1.18
CA ASN A 487 17.61 11.90 1.03
C ASN A 487 16.97 12.13 2.40
N PHE A 488 16.39 13.30 2.61
CA PHE A 488 15.63 13.61 3.81
C PHE A 488 14.16 13.82 3.46
N SER A 489 13.25 13.34 4.32
CA SER A 489 11.83 13.60 4.16
C SER A 489 11.17 13.98 5.48
N THR A 490 10.12 14.79 5.41
CA THR A 490 9.33 15.16 6.58
C THR A 490 7.89 15.48 6.21
N LEU A 491 6.98 15.23 7.15
CA LEU A 491 5.61 15.72 7.08
C LEU A 491 5.47 17.10 7.72
N MET A 492 4.54 17.88 7.18
CA MET A 492 4.17 19.22 7.63
C MET A 492 2.66 19.39 7.50
N LYS A 493 2.01 20.02 8.48
CA LYS A 493 0.57 20.32 8.43
C LYS A 493 0.34 21.78 8.84
N PRO A 494 -0.13 22.66 7.94
CA PRO A 494 -0.60 24.00 8.33
C PRO A 494 -1.78 23.91 9.31
N GLU A 495 -1.86 24.84 10.26
CA GLU A 495 -2.94 24.86 11.25
C GLU A 495 -4.29 25.26 10.63
N LYS A 496 -4.26 26.10 9.58
CA LYS A 496 -5.45 26.69 8.94
C LYS A 496 -5.87 26.01 7.63
N GLU A 497 -5.27 24.88 7.29
CA GLU A 497 -5.57 24.15 6.05
C GLU A 497 -5.83 22.66 6.34
N ASN A 498 -6.78 22.09 5.60
CA ASN A 498 -7.11 20.67 5.61
C ASN A 498 -6.26 19.90 4.59
N LYS A 499 -4.94 20.14 4.62
CA LYS A 499 -3.97 19.41 3.81
C LYS A 499 -2.74 19.04 4.64
N LEU A 500 -2.16 17.91 4.27
CA LEU A 500 -0.88 17.43 4.73
C LEU A 500 0.12 17.61 3.61
N TYR A 501 1.32 18.06 3.95
CA TYR A 501 2.43 18.25 3.02
C TYR A 501 3.57 17.30 3.36
N ALA A 502 4.16 16.69 2.33
CA ALA A 502 5.39 15.93 2.43
C ALA A 502 6.49 16.66 1.67
N LEU A 503 7.58 16.96 2.37
CA LEU A 503 8.76 17.58 1.79
C LEU A 503 9.83 16.52 1.61
N PHE A 504 10.42 16.46 0.41
CA PHE A 504 11.54 15.59 0.07
C PHE A 504 12.72 16.44 -0.34
N CYS A 505 13.85 16.29 0.36
CA CYS A 505 15.10 16.96 0.08
C CYS A 505 16.11 15.94 -0.43
N LYS A 506 16.64 16.20 -1.62
CA LYS A 506 17.62 15.38 -2.34
C LYS A 506 18.93 16.15 -2.38
N ASP A 507 19.92 15.66 -1.65
CA ASP A 507 21.22 16.30 -1.50
C ASP A 507 22.29 15.54 -2.30
N TYR A 508 23.04 16.26 -3.12
CA TYR A 508 24.06 15.72 -4.01
C TYR A 508 25.47 16.08 -3.51
N LYS A 509 26.42 15.16 -3.67
CA LYS A 509 27.84 15.42 -3.42
C LYS A 509 28.27 16.66 -4.21
N ARG A 510 28.96 17.58 -3.52
CA ARG A 510 29.35 18.96 -3.94
C ARG A 510 28.35 20.07 -3.60
N GLY A 511 27.25 19.76 -2.90
CA GLY A 511 26.43 20.76 -2.19
C GLY A 511 25.19 21.25 -2.93
N ASN A 512 24.82 20.63 -4.05
CA ASN A 512 23.55 20.91 -4.69
C ASN A 512 22.42 20.18 -3.95
N SER A 513 21.25 20.79 -3.92
CA SER A 513 20.04 20.22 -3.34
C SER A 513 18.84 20.45 -4.24
N GLU A 514 17.93 19.49 -4.27
CA GLU A 514 16.61 19.60 -4.86
C GLU A 514 15.55 19.32 -3.80
N ILE A 515 14.51 20.15 -3.78
CA ILE A 515 13.33 19.98 -2.94
C ILE A 515 12.14 19.71 -3.82
N ASP A 516 11.37 18.70 -3.46
CA ASP A 516 10.04 18.46 -3.98
C ASP A 516 9.02 18.47 -2.83
N LEU A 517 7.94 19.22 -3.02
CA LEU A 517 6.84 19.32 -2.07
C LEU A 517 5.58 18.70 -2.67
N TYR A 518 5.00 17.76 -1.96
CA TYR A 518 3.74 17.11 -2.31
C TYR A 518 2.68 17.45 -1.26
N SER A 519 1.41 17.43 -1.65
CA SER A 519 0.29 17.52 -0.71
C SER A 519 -0.75 16.42 -0.93
N ILE A 520 -1.51 16.15 0.12
CA ILE A 520 -2.68 15.28 0.15
C ILE A 520 -3.72 15.91 1.08
N ALA A 521 -5.00 15.73 0.81
CA ALA A 521 -6.05 16.24 1.69
C ALA A 521 -5.99 15.56 3.08
N TYR A 522 -6.39 16.30 4.12
CA TYR A 522 -6.34 15.85 5.50
C TYR A 522 -7.76 15.82 6.12
N PRO A 523 -8.16 14.74 6.83
CA PRO A 523 -7.37 13.54 7.09
C PRO A 523 -7.28 12.61 5.86
N PRO A 524 -6.11 12.04 5.55
CA PRO A 524 -5.93 11.14 4.40
C PRO A 524 -6.73 9.84 4.56
N ILE A 525 -7.13 9.24 3.45
CA ILE A 525 -7.92 8.02 3.34
C ILE A 525 -7.09 6.94 2.63
N ALA A 526 -7.22 5.69 3.06
CA ALA A 526 -6.54 4.58 2.41
C ALA A 526 -6.99 4.43 0.95
N SER A 527 -6.06 4.29 -0.01
CA SER A 527 -6.40 4.20 -1.44
C SER A 527 -7.38 3.07 -1.78
N GLY A 528 -7.42 1.98 -1.01
CA GLY A 528 -8.41 0.91 -1.18
C GLY A 528 -9.84 1.30 -0.78
N GLN A 529 -10.01 2.29 0.10
CA GLN A 529 -11.33 2.72 0.62
C GLN A 529 -12.07 3.67 -0.34
N ILE A 530 -11.37 4.29 -1.28
CA ILE A 530 -11.99 5.16 -2.30
C ILE A 530 -12.46 4.38 -3.53
N LEU A 531 -12.04 3.12 -3.65
CA LEU A 531 -12.37 2.27 -4.78
C LEU A 531 -13.65 1.47 -4.54
N GLN A 532 -14.43 1.28 -5.60
CA GLN A 532 -15.62 0.44 -5.62
C GLN A 532 -15.39 -0.77 -6.53
N SER A 533 -15.73 -1.97 -6.06
CA SER A 533 -15.74 -3.17 -6.90
C SER A 533 -17.16 -3.46 -7.39
N ALA A 534 -17.31 -3.88 -8.64
CA ALA A 534 -18.58 -4.39 -9.13
C ALA A 534 -18.96 -5.64 -8.33
N LYS A 535 -20.06 -5.59 -7.58
CA LYS A 535 -20.61 -6.81 -6.98
C LYS A 535 -21.19 -7.65 -8.10
N THR A 536 -20.56 -8.76 -8.43
CA THR A 536 -21.20 -9.80 -9.24
C THR A 536 -22.50 -10.18 -8.55
N SER A 537 -23.61 -10.06 -9.27
CA SER A 537 -24.89 -10.57 -8.81
C SER A 537 -24.75 -12.08 -8.65
N GLU A 538 -24.41 -12.53 -7.44
CA GLU A 538 -24.65 -13.92 -7.04
C GLU A 538 -26.13 -14.18 -7.30
N SER A 539 -26.42 -15.02 -8.28
CA SER A 539 -27.77 -15.45 -8.55
C SER A 539 -28.36 -16.00 -7.25
N ASN A 540 -29.58 -15.56 -6.91
CA ASN A 540 -30.32 -16.08 -5.76
C ASN A 540 -30.45 -17.62 -5.78
N GLU A 541 -30.13 -18.28 -6.89
CA GLU A 541 -29.99 -19.72 -7.03
C GLU A 541 -28.98 -20.32 -6.04
N SER A 542 -27.85 -19.66 -5.75
CA SER A 542 -26.84 -20.20 -4.82
C SER A 542 -27.40 -20.31 -3.41
N LYS A 543 -28.13 -19.30 -2.91
CA LYS A 543 -28.74 -19.32 -1.57
C LYS A 543 -29.81 -20.41 -1.43
N THR A 544 -30.62 -20.66 -2.46
CA THR A 544 -31.55 -21.80 -2.46
C THR A 544 -30.84 -23.15 -2.45
N ILE A 545 -29.70 -23.27 -3.15
CA ILE A 545 -28.88 -24.50 -3.13
C ILE A 545 -28.25 -24.70 -1.75
N TYR A 546 -27.74 -23.65 -1.09
CA TYR A 546 -27.21 -23.76 0.27
C TYR A 546 -28.30 -24.08 1.30
N ILE A 547 -29.52 -23.52 1.16
CA ILE A 547 -30.65 -23.85 2.04
C ILE A 547 -31.12 -25.29 1.79
N ALA A 548 -31.18 -25.74 0.53
CA ALA A 548 -31.54 -27.11 0.18
C ALA A 548 -30.47 -28.11 0.65
N ALA A 549 -29.19 -27.77 0.52
CA ALA A 549 -28.07 -28.55 1.04
C ALA A 549 -28.08 -28.61 2.57
N ALA A 550 -28.37 -27.50 3.25
CA ALA A 550 -28.53 -27.48 4.70
C ALA A 550 -29.73 -28.35 5.15
N PHE A 551 -30.84 -28.32 4.41
CA PHE A 551 -32.00 -29.17 4.68
C PHE A 551 -31.69 -30.65 4.43
N ALA A 552 -30.96 -30.97 3.36
CA ALA A 552 -30.48 -32.33 3.08
C ALA A 552 -29.53 -32.84 4.17
N VAL A 553 -28.62 -31.99 4.68
CA VAL A 553 -27.75 -32.31 5.82
C VAL A 553 -28.56 -32.52 7.09
N ILE A 554 -29.60 -31.72 7.36
CA ILE A 554 -30.49 -31.93 8.51
C ILE A 554 -31.24 -33.26 8.37
N CYS A 555 -31.76 -33.60 7.18
CA CYS A 555 -32.38 -34.89 6.91
C CYS A 555 -31.40 -36.06 7.05
N LEU A 556 -30.15 -35.91 6.60
CA LEU A 556 -29.09 -36.90 6.78
C LEU A 556 -28.70 -37.06 8.25
N VAL A 557 -28.63 -35.98 9.02
CA VAL A 557 -28.37 -36.01 10.47
C VAL A 557 -29.55 -36.61 11.23
N ALA A 558 -30.79 -36.33 10.83
CA ALA A 558 -31.99 -36.95 11.38
C ALA A 558 -32.04 -38.45 11.06
N GLY A 559 -31.74 -38.85 9.81
CA GLY A 559 -31.60 -40.24 9.41
C GLY A 559 -30.46 -40.96 10.13
N TYR A 560 -29.31 -40.29 10.28
CA TYR A 560 -28.13 -40.79 10.97
C TYR A 560 -28.34 -40.91 12.49
N THR A 561 -29.11 -40.01 13.11
CA THR A 561 -29.47 -40.11 14.54
C THR A 561 -30.48 -41.22 14.81
N ILE A 562 -31.41 -41.48 13.89
CA ILE A 562 -32.29 -42.67 13.92
C ILE A 562 -31.44 -43.94 13.74
N TYR A 563 -30.51 -43.95 12.79
CA TYR A 563 -29.57 -45.05 12.55
C TYR A 563 -28.67 -45.34 13.76
N ILE A 564 -28.12 -44.30 14.42
CA ILE A 564 -27.31 -44.43 15.64
C ILE A 564 -28.13 -44.94 16.83
N ARG A 565 -29.40 -44.57 16.96
CA ARG A 565 -30.29 -45.13 18.00
C ARG A 565 -30.53 -46.63 17.81
N MET A 566 -30.54 -47.12 16.57
CA MET A 566 -30.61 -48.55 16.25
C MET A 566 -29.25 -49.28 16.39
N ARG A 567 -28.13 -48.54 16.40
CA ARG A 567 -26.76 -49.08 16.45
C ARG A 567 -26.04 -48.88 17.79
N LYS A 568 -26.74 -48.76 18.92
CA LYS A 568 -26.15 -48.89 20.28
C LYS A 568 -25.71 -50.33 20.61
N LYS A 569 -24.81 -50.86 19.78
CA LYS A 569 -23.80 -51.87 20.08
C LYS A 569 -22.55 -51.50 19.25
N LYS A 570 -21.45 -51.19 19.94
CA LYS A 570 -20.12 -50.72 19.50
C LYS A 570 -19.91 -49.20 19.37
N GLU A 571 -18.96 -48.73 20.20
CA GLU A 571 -18.25 -47.44 20.19
C GLU A 571 -17.55 -47.18 18.83
N LYS A 572 -17.13 -45.98 18.40
CA LYS A 572 -16.50 -44.84 19.12
C LYS A 572 -16.43 -43.61 18.17
N SER A 573 -16.38 -42.40 18.75
CA SER A 573 -15.72 -41.13 18.31
C SER A 573 -15.98 -40.50 16.91
N ILE A 574 -16.24 -39.17 16.87
CA ILE A 574 -15.49 -38.12 16.12
C ILE A 574 -16.21 -36.73 16.27
N HIS A 575 -15.44 -35.67 16.56
CA HIS A 575 -15.73 -34.25 16.28
C HIS A 575 -14.39 -33.64 15.83
N SER A 576 -14.20 -33.30 14.55
CA SER A 576 -14.67 -32.12 13.79
C SER A 576 -13.75 -30.91 13.96
N ALA A 577 -12.89 -30.72 12.96
CA ALA A 577 -12.15 -29.50 12.68
C ALA A 577 -13.02 -28.52 11.88
N PHE A 578 -12.75 -27.22 12.03
CA PHE A 578 -13.20 -26.18 11.11
C PHE A 578 -12.00 -25.28 10.81
N SER A 579 -11.67 -25.15 9.53
CA SER A 579 -10.64 -24.26 8.98
C SER A 579 -11.32 -23.36 7.95
N LEU A 580 -11.03 -22.06 8.08
CA LEU A 580 -11.36 -20.98 7.14
C LEU A 580 -10.16 -20.80 6.21
N THR A 581 -10.39 -20.71 4.90
CA THR A 581 -10.14 -19.55 4.02
C THR A 581 -10.06 -20.02 2.56
N ASP A 582 -11.04 -19.60 1.75
CA ASP A 582 -11.00 -19.58 0.28
C ASP A 582 -10.68 -18.15 -0.17
N ASP A 583 -9.68 -18.00 -1.07
CA ASP A 583 -9.79 -17.34 -2.39
C ASP A 583 -8.39 -17.05 -2.97
N LEU A 584 -7.95 -17.88 -3.93
CA LEU A 584 -6.88 -17.58 -4.89
C LEU A 584 -7.27 -18.11 -6.29
N THR A 585 -6.83 -17.37 -7.31
CA THR A 585 -7.30 -17.35 -8.71
C THR A 585 -6.99 -18.60 -9.55
N GLU A 586 -7.68 -18.76 -10.70
CA GLU A 586 -7.59 -19.84 -11.72
C GLU A 586 -6.18 -20.35 -12.11
N ASP A 587 -5.09 -19.63 -11.82
CA ASP A 587 -3.71 -20.11 -12.04
C ASP A 587 -3.29 -21.22 -11.05
N GLU A 588 -3.90 -21.34 -9.88
CA GLU A 588 -3.61 -22.43 -8.92
C GLU A 588 -4.13 -23.81 -9.39
N SER A 589 -5.18 -23.84 -10.20
CA SER A 589 -5.77 -25.10 -10.69
C SER A 589 -4.88 -25.86 -11.68
N LEU A 590 -3.84 -25.21 -12.23
CA LEU A 590 -2.89 -25.83 -13.17
C LEU A 590 -1.64 -26.40 -12.48
N ILE A 591 -1.44 -26.07 -11.20
CA ILE A 591 -0.28 -26.52 -10.41
C ILE A 591 -0.64 -27.75 -9.54
N ASN A 592 -1.89 -27.88 -9.10
CA ASN A 592 -2.33 -29.05 -8.32
C ASN A 592 -2.26 -30.34 -9.15
N ASN A 593 -1.37 -31.26 -8.76
CA ASN A 593 -1.48 -32.67 -9.10
C ASN A 593 -2.68 -33.25 -8.34
N ASP A 594 -3.54 -34.01 -9.01
CA ASP A 594 -4.67 -34.70 -8.36
C ASP A 594 -4.21 -35.80 -7.37
N GLU A 595 -2.93 -36.17 -7.41
CA GLU A 595 -2.26 -37.10 -6.49
C GLU A 595 -1.23 -36.37 -5.63
N ILE A 596 -1.31 -36.58 -4.30
CA ILE A 596 -0.35 -36.07 -3.31
C ILE A 596 0.63 -37.19 -2.96
N TYR A 597 1.88 -37.06 -3.36
CA TYR A 597 2.95 -38.01 -3.06
C TYR A 597 3.68 -37.68 -1.74
N TYR A 598 3.76 -36.40 -1.37
CA TYR A 598 4.47 -35.94 -0.17
C TYR A 598 3.55 -35.16 0.77
N ASP A 599 3.09 -35.81 1.85
CA ASP A 599 2.29 -35.16 2.90
C ASP A 599 3.16 -34.22 3.77
N ARG A 600 3.07 -32.92 3.52
CA ARG A 600 3.73 -31.86 4.31
C ARG A 600 2.89 -31.34 5.47
N SER A 601 1.70 -31.89 5.71
CA SER A 601 0.78 -31.39 6.74
C SER A 601 1.17 -31.79 8.17
N ARG A 602 2.04 -32.80 8.32
CA ARG A 602 2.55 -33.33 9.60
C ARG A 602 3.91 -33.98 9.41
N GLN A 603 4.70 -34.11 10.48
CA GLN A 603 5.99 -34.79 10.48
C GLN A 603 6.96 -34.31 9.38
N ALA A 604 6.93 -33.02 9.06
CA ALA A 604 7.58 -32.48 7.87
C ALA A 604 8.57 -31.36 8.20
N ILE A 605 9.74 -31.41 7.59
CA ILE A 605 10.71 -30.32 7.50
C ILE A 605 10.72 -29.81 6.07
N SER A 606 10.26 -28.59 5.88
CA SER A 606 10.16 -27.95 4.57
C SER A 606 11.27 -26.94 4.35
N LEU A 607 12.02 -27.10 3.27
CA LEU A 607 13.09 -26.20 2.81
C LEU A 607 12.77 -25.64 1.41
N LEU A 608 11.91 -26.30 0.63
CA LEU A 608 11.47 -25.83 -0.68
C LEU A 608 10.37 -24.78 -0.48
N GLY A 609 10.62 -23.57 -0.97
CA GLY A 609 9.91 -22.36 -0.59
C GLY A 609 10.30 -21.90 0.82
N PHE A 610 9.32 -21.73 1.70
CA PHE A 610 9.57 -21.22 3.05
C PHE A 610 10.07 -22.31 4.00
N PHE A 611 11.02 -21.95 4.88
CA PHE A 611 11.41 -22.82 5.98
C PHE A 611 10.22 -23.02 6.93
N ASN A 612 9.67 -24.23 6.98
CA ASN A 612 8.51 -24.57 7.79
C ASN A 612 8.67 -25.95 8.40
N VAL A 613 8.26 -26.12 9.66
CA VAL A 613 8.36 -27.40 10.36
C VAL A 613 7.03 -27.76 11.04
N LYS A 614 6.51 -28.94 10.72
CA LYS A 614 5.29 -29.51 11.32
C LYS A 614 5.64 -30.67 12.24
N ASP A 615 5.06 -30.68 13.43
CA ASP A 615 5.22 -31.77 14.39
C ASP A 615 4.39 -33.01 14.03
N SER A 616 4.46 -34.07 14.85
CA SER A 616 3.72 -35.31 14.62
C SER A 616 2.20 -35.20 14.66
N GLU A 617 1.67 -34.11 15.23
CA GLU A 617 0.24 -33.81 15.28
C GLU A 617 -0.19 -32.85 14.16
N GLY A 618 0.74 -32.38 13.33
CA GLY A 618 0.50 -31.42 12.25
C GLY A 618 0.51 -29.96 12.71
N LYS A 619 0.96 -29.68 13.94
CA LYS A 619 1.09 -28.33 14.46
C LYS A 619 2.36 -27.67 13.91
N ASP A 620 2.26 -26.39 13.58
CA ASP A 620 3.43 -25.58 13.23
C ASP A 620 4.34 -25.37 14.44
N ILE A 621 5.58 -25.81 14.33
CA ILE A 621 6.63 -25.64 15.34
C ILE A 621 7.83 -24.87 14.82
N THR A 622 7.69 -24.17 13.68
CA THR A 622 8.77 -23.39 13.06
C THR A 622 9.40 -22.40 14.03
N ASP A 623 8.59 -21.75 14.89
CA ASP A 623 9.04 -20.79 15.91
C ASP A 623 9.97 -21.39 16.98
N LEU A 624 9.98 -22.72 17.15
CA LEU A 624 10.93 -23.39 18.06
C LEU A 624 12.36 -23.40 17.50
N PHE A 625 12.53 -23.20 16.20
CA PHE A 625 13.82 -23.05 15.54
C PHE A 625 14.27 -21.59 15.61
N THR A 626 14.80 -21.19 16.77
CA THR A 626 15.51 -19.89 16.92
C THR A 626 16.55 -19.72 15.81
N PRO A 627 16.97 -18.49 15.45
CA PRO A 627 17.89 -18.26 14.33
C PRO A 627 19.12 -19.17 14.35
N THR A 628 19.75 -19.35 15.52
CA THR A 628 20.89 -20.27 15.69
C THR A 628 20.52 -21.74 15.46
N LEU A 629 19.36 -22.20 15.93
CA LEU A 629 18.89 -23.56 15.68
C LEU A 629 18.48 -23.79 14.23
N LYS A 630 17.91 -22.77 13.58
CA LYS A 630 17.59 -22.78 12.14
C LYS A 630 18.87 -22.88 11.31
N SER A 631 19.86 -22.01 11.51
CA SER A 631 21.12 -22.08 10.77
C SER A 631 21.85 -23.41 11.03
N LEU A 632 21.81 -23.91 12.28
CA LEU A 632 22.39 -25.21 12.63
C LEU A 632 21.70 -26.39 11.92
N VAL A 633 20.37 -26.46 11.93
CA VAL A 633 19.64 -27.57 11.29
C VAL A 633 19.79 -27.51 9.76
N LEU A 634 19.79 -26.32 9.17
CA LEU A 634 20.04 -26.14 7.73
C LEU A 634 21.45 -26.60 7.35
N ALA A 635 22.47 -26.18 8.10
CA ALA A 635 23.85 -26.60 7.86
C ALA A 635 24.00 -28.12 7.93
N ILE A 636 23.29 -28.78 8.86
CA ILE A 636 23.28 -30.24 8.96
C ILE A 636 22.54 -30.86 7.78
N ILE A 637 21.29 -30.48 7.50
CA ILE A 637 20.45 -31.07 6.42
C ILE A 637 21.16 -30.96 5.07
N LEU A 638 21.62 -29.76 4.72
CA LEU A 638 22.21 -29.46 3.41
C LEU A 638 23.57 -30.15 3.19
N ASN A 639 24.24 -30.58 4.26
CA ASN A 639 25.50 -31.33 4.21
C ASN A 639 25.34 -32.81 4.61
N SER A 640 24.12 -33.27 4.89
CA SER A 640 23.88 -34.67 5.28
C SER A 640 23.98 -35.63 4.10
N GLU A 641 23.96 -35.11 2.90
CA GLU A 641 23.88 -35.88 1.68
C GLU A 641 25.22 -36.53 1.28
N ASN A 642 26.28 -35.71 1.13
CA ASN A 642 27.54 -36.14 0.51
C ASN A 642 28.66 -36.29 1.55
N GLY A 643 29.06 -37.54 1.82
CA GLY A 643 30.19 -37.84 2.71
C GLY A 643 29.78 -38.08 4.16
N PRO A 644 30.66 -37.83 5.17
CA PRO A 644 30.38 -38.16 6.57
C PRO A 644 29.42 -37.19 7.27
N GLY A 645 28.98 -36.10 6.62
CA GLY A 645 28.17 -35.02 7.20
C GLY A 645 28.99 -33.74 7.35
N ILE A 646 28.46 -32.77 8.09
CA ILE A 646 29.20 -31.52 8.36
C ILE A 646 30.13 -31.69 9.56
N ASN A 647 31.40 -31.28 9.42
CA ASN A 647 32.38 -31.39 10.49
C ASN A 647 32.09 -30.40 11.63
N SER A 648 32.28 -30.84 12.86
CA SER A 648 32.15 -30.03 14.08
C SER A 648 32.87 -28.67 14.03
N LYS A 649 34.09 -28.62 13.48
CA LYS A 649 34.85 -27.36 13.34
C LYS A 649 34.26 -26.43 12.30
N VAL A 650 33.69 -26.99 11.23
CA VAL A 650 32.99 -26.22 10.18
C VAL A 650 31.69 -25.65 10.73
N ILE A 651 30.93 -26.41 11.52
CA ILE A 651 29.76 -25.89 12.25
C ILE A 651 30.17 -24.72 13.15
N ASP A 652 31.25 -24.89 13.94
CA ASP A 652 31.70 -23.87 14.87
C ASP A 652 32.06 -22.56 14.14
N SER A 653 32.79 -22.65 13.02
CA SER A 653 33.16 -21.47 12.22
C SER A 653 31.99 -20.85 11.46
N LEU A 654 31.01 -21.65 11.02
CA LEU A 654 29.84 -21.15 10.28
C LEU A 654 28.82 -20.47 11.19
N ILE A 655 28.52 -21.09 12.34
CA ILE A 655 27.45 -20.65 13.24
C ILE A 655 27.96 -19.70 14.34
N TRP A 656 29.22 -19.86 14.76
CA TRP A 656 29.85 -19.05 15.81
C TRP A 656 31.27 -18.57 15.41
N PRO A 657 31.41 -17.81 14.31
CA PRO A 657 32.72 -17.37 13.81
C PRO A 657 33.51 -16.53 14.83
N ASP A 658 32.82 -15.79 15.70
CA ASP A 658 33.42 -14.85 16.67
C ASP A 658 33.79 -15.49 18.03
N LYS A 659 33.70 -16.82 18.16
CA LYS A 659 33.96 -17.53 19.43
C LYS A 659 35.25 -18.32 19.36
N ASP A 660 35.99 -18.35 20.47
CA ASP A 660 37.13 -19.25 20.62
C ASP A 660 36.68 -20.72 20.59
N GLU A 661 37.59 -21.63 20.24
CA GLU A 661 37.30 -23.05 20.02
C GLU A 661 36.60 -23.72 21.22
N LYS A 662 36.91 -23.31 22.46
CA LYS A 662 36.29 -23.87 23.67
C LYS A 662 34.86 -23.35 23.83
N SER A 663 34.64 -22.06 23.63
CA SER A 663 33.31 -21.44 23.70
C SER A 663 32.39 -21.89 22.57
N ALA A 664 32.88 -21.99 21.33
CA ALA A 664 32.12 -22.48 20.19
C ALA A 664 31.67 -23.94 20.39
N ARG A 665 32.59 -24.81 20.85
CA ARG A 665 32.26 -26.20 21.19
C ARG A 665 31.17 -26.31 22.27
N ASN A 666 31.23 -25.47 23.31
CA ASN A 666 30.20 -25.45 24.35
C ASN A 666 28.83 -25.01 23.79
N ASN A 667 28.81 -23.94 22.99
CA ASN A 667 27.59 -23.45 22.34
C ASN A 667 26.99 -24.49 21.39
N ARG A 668 27.83 -25.18 20.61
CA ARG A 668 27.40 -26.28 19.74
C ARG A 668 26.73 -27.38 20.54
N ASN A 669 27.35 -27.87 21.63
CA ASN A 669 26.77 -28.95 22.43
C ASN A 669 25.41 -28.55 23.04
N VAL A 670 25.29 -27.33 23.57
CA VAL A 670 24.02 -26.82 24.11
C VAL A 670 22.97 -26.70 23.01
N SER A 671 23.34 -26.20 21.84
CA SER A 671 22.44 -26.02 20.70
C SER A 671 22.01 -27.35 20.09
N MET A 672 22.90 -28.34 20.01
CA MET A 672 22.59 -29.70 19.56
C MET A 672 21.58 -30.39 20.49
N ASN A 673 21.72 -30.24 21.81
CA ASN A 673 20.75 -30.79 22.76
C ASN A 673 19.37 -30.16 22.57
N ARG A 674 19.31 -28.84 22.39
CA ARG A 674 18.04 -28.13 22.10
C ARG A 674 17.47 -28.55 20.75
N LEU A 675 18.32 -28.69 19.73
CA LEU A 675 17.90 -29.13 18.40
C LEU A 675 17.27 -30.51 18.45
N ASN A 676 17.91 -31.49 19.11
CA ASN A 676 17.35 -32.83 19.27
C ASN A 676 15.98 -32.81 19.98
N GLN A 677 15.81 -32.02 21.05
CA GLN A 677 14.51 -31.87 21.73
C GLN A 677 13.40 -31.29 20.82
N VAL A 678 13.75 -30.43 19.87
CA VAL A 678 12.80 -29.87 18.92
C VAL A 678 12.50 -30.89 17.82
N LEU A 679 13.52 -31.59 17.30
CA LEU A 679 13.36 -32.62 16.27
C LEU A 679 12.55 -33.83 16.74
N GLU A 680 12.65 -34.21 18.03
CA GLU A 680 11.82 -35.27 18.63
C GLU A 680 10.31 -35.01 18.49
N LYS A 681 9.89 -33.74 18.39
CA LYS A 681 8.47 -33.40 18.20
C LYS A 681 7.96 -33.73 16.80
N ILE A 682 8.85 -33.77 15.80
CA ILE A 682 8.52 -34.07 14.40
C ILE A 682 8.26 -35.57 14.22
N GLY A 683 8.88 -36.40 15.07
CA GLY A 683 8.82 -37.85 14.97
C GLY A 683 10.23 -38.43 15.04
N ASN A 684 10.52 -39.42 14.20
CA ASN A 684 11.81 -40.10 14.16
C ASN A 684 12.86 -39.31 13.35
N VAL A 685 13.13 -38.07 13.77
CA VAL A 685 14.18 -37.21 13.20
C VAL A 685 15.27 -37.00 14.23
N GLN A 686 16.50 -37.43 13.92
CA GLN A 686 17.62 -37.35 14.85
C GLN A 686 18.88 -36.82 14.17
N VAL A 687 19.70 -36.09 14.92
CA VAL A 687 21.05 -35.74 14.48
C VAL A 687 22.03 -36.81 14.96
N GLN A 688 22.65 -37.52 14.02
CA GLN A 688 23.70 -38.51 14.29
C GLN A 688 25.08 -37.86 14.24
N ASN A 689 25.95 -38.24 15.17
CA ASN A 689 27.36 -37.82 15.20
C ASN A 689 28.26 -39.04 15.01
N ASN A 690 29.07 -39.04 13.95
CA ASN A 690 30.09 -40.05 13.71
C ASN A 690 31.46 -39.39 13.54
N ASN A 691 32.39 -39.65 14.46
CA ASN A 691 33.76 -39.10 14.44
C ASN A 691 33.82 -37.58 14.23
N SER A 692 32.96 -36.81 14.92
CA SER A 692 32.84 -35.34 14.82
C SER A 692 32.16 -34.81 13.56
N PHE A 693 31.55 -35.67 12.76
CA PHE A 693 30.69 -35.27 11.64
C PHE A 693 29.22 -35.49 11.97
N TRP A 694 28.39 -34.50 11.64
CA TRP A 694 26.98 -34.47 11.99
C TRP A 694 26.10 -34.63 10.76
N LYS A 695 25.09 -35.49 10.86
CA LYS A 695 24.08 -35.73 9.84
C LYS A 695 22.69 -35.80 10.44
N ILE A 696 21.69 -35.46 9.64
CA ILE A 696 20.30 -35.76 9.96
C ILE A 696 19.96 -37.17 9.47
N ALA A 697 19.30 -37.94 10.32
CA ALA A 697 18.66 -39.20 9.98
C ALA A 697 17.15 -39.02 10.15
N ILE A 698 16.40 -39.37 9.11
CA ILE A 698 14.94 -39.28 9.07
C ILE A 698 14.43 -40.70 8.79
N GLU A 699 13.71 -41.28 9.75
CA GLU A 699 13.10 -42.61 9.65
C GLU A 699 11.57 -42.51 9.53
N ASP A 700 10.93 -43.64 9.22
CA ASP A 700 9.58 -43.76 8.63
C ASP A 700 8.51 -42.75 9.12
N ASN A 701 7.72 -42.27 8.16
CA ASN A 701 6.63 -41.27 8.24
C ASN A 701 7.04 -39.80 8.39
N SER A 702 8.33 -39.48 8.59
CA SER A 702 8.80 -38.09 8.58
C SER A 702 9.44 -37.74 7.24
N ILE A 703 9.27 -36.50 6.77
CA ILE A 703 9.76 -36.05 5.48
C ILE A 703 10.64 -34.80 5.60
N CYS A 704 11.71 -34.75 4.81
CA CYS A 704 12.36 -33.49 4.46
C CYS A 704 12.34 -33.34 2.94
N ASP A 705 11.60 -32.36 2.45
CA ASP A 705 11.35 -32.13 1.01
C ASP A 705 12.65 -32.00 0.18
N TYR A 706 13.65 -31.28 0.69
CA TYR A 706 14.93 -31.12 0.03
C TYR A 706 15.71 -32.44 -0.02
N LEU A 707 15.71 -33.25 1.05
CA LEU A 707 16.36 -34.57 1.03
C LEU A 707 15.69 -35.52 0.04
N GLU A 708 14.38 -35.37 -0.22
CA GLU A 708 13.69 -36.13 -1.27
C GLU A 708 14.14 -35.68 -2.66
N VAL A 709 14.20 -34.37 -2.94
CA VAL A 709 14.72 -33.83 -4.21
C VAL A 709 16.14 -34.35 -4.50
N LEU A 710 16.99 -34.35 -3.47
CA LEU A 710 18.37 -34.80 -3.58
C LEU A 710 18.50 -36.26 -4.07
N LYS A 711 17.54 -37.14 -3.74
CA LYS A 711 17.52 -38.51 -4.28
C LYS A 711 17.38 -38.51 -5.81
N TYR A 712 16.57 -37.60 -6.36
CA TYR A 712 16.36 -37.45 -7.80
C TYR A 712 17.52 -36.77 -8.50
N MET A 713 18.19 -35.80 -7.86
CA MET A 713 19.38 -35.13 -8.43
C MET A 713 20.53 -36.09 -8.75
N ARG A 714 20.52 -37.31 -8.19
CA ARG A 714 21.51 -38.37 -8.45
C ARG A 714 21.18 -39.26 -9.64
N LEU A 715 19.93 -39.25 -10.08
CA LEU A 715 19.48 -40.08 -11.19
C LEU A 715 19.72 -39.33 -12.50
N PRO A 716 20.08 -40.02 -13.59
CA PRO A 716 20.10 -39.40 -14.90
C PRO A 716 18.71 -38.84 -15.22
N GLN A 717 18.61 -37.55 -15.60
CA GLN A 717 17.32 -36.89 -15.87
C GLN A 717 16.45 -37.70 -16.83
N LYS A 718 17.05 -38.30 -17.86
CA LYS A 718 16.37 -39.18 -18.82
C LYS A 718 15.68 -40.38 -18.15
N ALA A 719 16.30 -41.00 -17.15
CA ALA A 719 15.72 -42.12 -16.44
C ALA A 719 14.52 -41.70 -15.58
N ILE A 720 14.56 -40.48 -15.02
CA ILE A 720 13.44 -39.89 -14.27
C ILE A 720 12.26 -39.61 -15.22
N MET A 721 12.53 -39.04 -16.39
CA MET A 721 11.51 -38.69 -17.40
C MET A 721 10.86 -39.92 -18.08
N GLU A 722 11.52 -41.09 -18.03
CA GLU A 722 10.99 -42.35 -18.56
C GLU A 722 10.10 -43.08 -17.55
N ASP A 723 10.23 -42.79 -16.25
CA ASP A 723 9.40 -43.34 -15.18
C ASP A 723 8.35 -42.34 -14.69
N THR A 724 7.08 -42.60 -15.02
CA THR A 724 5.96 -41.68 -14.75
C THR A 724 5.77 -41.37 -13.26
N ASP A 725 6.05 -42.33 -12.37
CA ASP A 725 5.94 -42.15 -10.92
C ASP A 725 7.06 -41.24 -10.39
N SER A 726 8.31 -41.50 -10.78
CA SER A 726 9.46 -40.65 -10.43
C SER A 726 9.33 -39.22 -10.96
N GLU A 727 8.87 -39.05 -12.20
CA GLU A 727 8.61 -37.74 -12.79
C GLU A 727 7.55 -36.98 -12.00
N SER A 728 6.40 -37.61 -11.69
CA SER A 728 5.28 -36.94 -11.01
C SER A 728 5.65 -36.51 -9.59
N LYS A 729 6.41 -37.37 -8.88
CA LYS A 729 6.97 -37.07 -7.55
C LYS A 729 7.94 -35.89 -7.60
N LEU A 730 8.85 -35.86 -8.57
CA LEU A 730 9.80 -34.75 -8.69
C LEU A 730 9.07 -33.45 -9.07
N LEU A 731 8.09 -33.50 -9.98
CA LEU A 731 7.29 -32.33 -10.34
C LEU A 731 6.50 -31.76 -9.15
N GLU A 732 5.98 -32.61 -8.27
CA GLU A 732 5.35 -32.14 -7.01
C GLU A 732 6.37 -31.37 -6.14
N LEU A 733 7.58 -31.93 -5.96
CA LEU A 733 8.62 -31.28 -5.16
C LEU A 733 9.06 -29.95 -5.75
N LEU A 734 9.26 -29.88 -7.08
CA LEU A 734 9.63 -28.64 -7.78
C LEU A 734 8.51 -27.60 -7.74
N GLY A 735 7.24 -28.03 -7.65
CA GLY A 735 6.08 -27.16 -7.44
C GLY A 735 6.11 -26.38 -6.13
N TYR A 736 6.90 -26.81 -5.15
CA TYR A 736 7.11 -26.09 -3.91
C TYR A 736 8.07 -24.88 -4.04
N GLY A 737 8.76 -24.75 -5.18
CA GLY A 737 9.55 -23.57 -5.55
C GLY A 737 11.04 -23.63 -5.16
N GLN A 738 11.66 -22.45 -5.10
CA GLN A 738 13.10 -22.27 -4.86
C GLN A 738 13.53 -22.75 -3.46
N LEU A 739 14.81 -23.11 -3.31
CA LEU A 739 15.38 -23.48 -2.01
C LEU A 739 15.56 -22.23 -1.15
N LEU A 740 14.77 -22.09 -0.09
CA LEU A 740 14.92 -21.03 0.92
C LEU A 740 15.11 -19.59 0.33
N PRO A 741 14.24 -19.11 -0.57
CA PRO A 741 14.44 -17.84 -1.30
C PRO A 741 14.57 -16.62 -0.36
N PHE A 742 13.98 -16.66 0.83
CA PHE A 742 14.01 -15.58 1.81
C PHE A 742 15.11 -15.71 2.89
N THR A 743 15.95 -16.75 2.85
CA THR A 743 17.03 -16.92 3.83
C THR A 743 18.34 -16.39 3.25
N GLN A 744 18.84 -15.27 3.76
CA GLN A 744 20.03 -14.57 3.24
C GLN A 744 21.29 -14.99 4.03
N GLU A 745 21.90 -16.10 3.62
CA GLU A 745 23.13 -16.65 4.21
C GLU A 745 24.10 -16.97 3.07
N GLU A 746 25.27 -16.33 3.03
CA GLU A 746 26.21 -16.41 1.89
C GLU A 746 26.65 -17.85 1.58
N TRP A 747 26.79 -18.70 2.60
CA TRP A 747 27.17 -20.11 2.43
C TRP A 747 26.07 -20.98 1.80
N LEU A 748 24.83 -20.47 1.68
CA LEU A 748 23.72 -21.17 1.02
C LEU A 748 23.68 -20.92 -0.49
N ASP A 749 24.29 -19.85 -0.98
CA ASP A 749 24.05 -19.36 -2.35
C ASP A 749 24.46 -20.37 -3.42
N SER A 750 25.58 -21.08 -3.21
CA SER A 750 26.03 -22.13 -4.14
C SER A 750 25.07 -23.32 -4.17
N LEU A 751 24.48 -23.68 -3.04
CA LEU A 751 23.53 -24.80 -2.94
C LEU A 751 22.19 -24.46 -3.57
N LYS A 752 21.72 -23.22 -3.37
CA LYS A 752 20.51 -22.70 -4.02
C LYS A 752 20.67 -22.66 -5.53
N ALA A 753 21.80 -22.15 -6.02
CA ALA A 753 22.13 -22.15 -7.44
C ALA A 753 22.10 -23.57 -8.01
N THR A 754 22.80 -24.52 -7.35
CA THR A 754 22.84 -25.92 -7.80
C THR A 754 21.44 -26.56 -7.90
N TYR A 755 20.56 -26.28 -6.94
CA TYR A 755 19.18 -26.78 -6.98
C TYR A 755 18.36 -26.11 -8.09
N SER A 756 18.44 -24.79 -8.23
CA SER A 756 17.73 -24.05 -9.28
C SER A 756 18.17 -24.48 -10.68
N ASP A 757 19.48 -24.64 -10.90
CA ASP A 757 20.03 -25.10 -12.19
C ASP A 757 19.49 -26.48 -12.55
N PHE A 758 19.52 -27.43 -11.61
CA PHE A 758 18.94 -28.76 -11.81
C PHE A 758 17.45 -28.70 -12.13
N ALA A 759 16.68 -27.88 -11.40
CA ALA A 759 15.24 -27.74 -11.59
C ALA A 759 14.93 -27.16 -12.97
N ILE A 760 15.62 -26.09 -13.38
CA ILE A 760 15.46 -25.44 -14.67
C ILE A 760 15.80 -26.40 -15.81
N ASP A 761 16.95 -27.08 -15.74
CA ASP A 761 17.37 -28.05 -16.77
C ASP A 761 16.35 -29.17 -16.95
N PHE A 762 15.89 -29.76 -15.84
CA PHE A 762 14.89 -30.82 -15.86
C PHE A 762 13.55 -30.33 -16.46
N LEU A 763 13.07 -29.18 -16.01
CA LEU A 763 11.79 -28.61 -16.45
C LEU A 763 11.84 -28.15 -17.91
N LEU A 764 12.97 -27.62 -18.40
CA LEU A 764 13.18 -27.32 -19.82
C LEU A 764 13.17 -28.59 -20.67
N GLY A 765 13.75 -29.68 -20.18
CA GLY A 765 13.65 -31.00 -20.81
C GLY A 765 12.20 -31.48 -20.94
N ILE A 766 11.40 -31.34 -19.89
CA ILE A 766 9.95 -31.63 -19.90
C ILE A 766 9.24 -30.70 -20.89
N LEU A 767 9.49 -29.40 -20.83
CA LEU A 767 8.86 -28.41 -21.71
C LEU A 767 9.10 -28.74 -23.19
N LEU A 768 10.32 -29.07 -23.58
CA LEU A 768 10.67 -29.47 -24.95
C LEU A 768 9.93 -30.75 -25.39
N ARG A 769 9.84 -31.76 -24.52
CA ARG A 769 9.08 -32.99 -24.79
C ARG A 769 7.59 -32.68 -24.99
N GLU A 770 7.01 -31.85 -24.13
CA GLU A 770 5.59 -31.50 -24.19
C GLU A 770 5.24 -30.62 -25.39
N ILE A 771 6.13 -29.68 -25.77
CA ILE A 771 6.03 -28.90 -27.01
C ILE A 771 5.97 -29.83 -28.22
N ASN A 772 6.87 -30.81 -28.31
CA ASN A 772 6.89 -31.79 -29.41
C ASN A 772 5.63 -32.67 -29.45
N SER A 773 5.06 -32.97 -28.28
CA SER A 773 3.81 -33.76 -28.18
C SER A 773 2.54 -32.94 -28.42
N GLY A 774 2.62 -31.61 -28.42
CA GLY A 774 1.49 -30.69 -28.62
C GLY A 774 0.50 -30.62 -27.44
N LYS A 775 0.85 -31.12 -26.25
CA LYS A 775 -0.04 -31.15 -25.08
C LYS A 775 -0.07 -29.78 -24.38
N ALA A 776 -1.03 -28.94 -24.79
CA ALA A 776 -1.17 -27.56 -24.32
C ALA A 776 -1.14 -27.40 -22.78
N ASN A 777 -1.87 -28.23 -22.03
CA ASN A 777 -1.92 -28.11 -20.56
C ASN A 777 -0.58 -28.48 -19.89
N ALA A 778 0.12 -29.49 -20.42
CA ALA A 778 1.42 -29.90 -19.90
C ALA A 778 2.50 -28.84 -20.20
N ILE A 779 2.43 -28.18 -21.36
CA ILE A 779 3.28 -27.03 -21.70
C ILE A 779 3.05 -25.88 -20.71
N LEU A 780 1.80 -25.50 -20.45
CA LEU A 780 1.48 -24.44 -19.49
C LEU A 780 1.98 -24.77 -18.08
N LYS A 781 1.81 -26.02 -17.65
CA LYS A 781 2.27 -26.49 -16.34
C LYS A 781 3.80 -26.42 -16.22
N ALA A 782 4.53 -26.93 -17.21
CA ALA A 782 5.99 -26.86 -17.25
C ALA A 782 6.48 -25.40 -17.25
N SER A 783 5.88 -24.53 -18.07
CA SER A 783 6.23 -23.10 -18.09
C SER A 783 5.96 -22.41 -16.74
N ASN A 784 4.85 -22.71 -16.07
CA ASN A 784 4.54 -22.16 -14.75
C ASN A 784 5.57 -22.59 -13.69
N LEU A 785 5.98 -23.87 -13.71
CA LEU A 785 7.01 -24.38 -12.82
C LEU A 785 8.36 -23.71 -13.08
N ILE A 786 8.76 -23.51 -14.35
CA ILE A 786 10.01 -22.82 -14.70
C ILE A 786 10.03 -21.40 -14.13
N PHE A 787 8.92 -20.66 -14.21
CA PHE A 787 8.84 -19.30 -13.66
C PHE A 787 8.99 -19.22 -12.13
N LEU A 788 8.84 -20.34 -11.39
CA LEU A 788 9.17 -20.36 -9.96
C LEU A 788 10.69 -20.25 -9.72
N PHE A 789 11.52 -20.69 -10.67
CA PHE A 789 12.97 -20.73 -10.56
C PHE A 789 13.66 -19.61 -11.35
N ASP A 790 13.16 -19.32 -12.55
CA ASP A 790 13.68 -18.29 -13.44
C ASP A 790 12.53 -17.48 -14.05
N THR A 791 12.31 -16.29 -13.49
CA THR A 791 11.27 -15.36 -13.95
C THR A 791 11.57 -14.77 -15.33
N LEU A 792 12.84 -14.79 -15.76
CA LEU A 792 13.30 -14.25 -17.04
C LEU A 792 13.55 -15.35 -18.09
N ASN A 793 12.98 -16.55 -17.90
CA ASN A 793 13.14 -17.64 -18.85
C ASN A 793 12.37 -17.40 -20.17
N GLU A 794 13.09 -17.19 -21.27
CA GLU A 794 12.50 -16.89 -22.57
C GLU A 794 11.80 -18.10 -23.21
N GLU A 795 12.32 -19.33 -23.03
CA GLU A 795 11.70 -20.54 -23.58
C GLU A 795 10.30 -20.78 -22.97
N ALA A 796 10.18 -20.64 -21.65
CA ALA A 796 8.91 -20.74 -20.94
C ALA A 796 7.92 -19.64 -21.37
N LEU A 797 8.41 -18.39 -21.53
CA LEU A 797 7.61 -17.29 -22.04
C LEU A 797 7.05 -17.60 -23.44
N PHE A 798 7.90 -18.07 -24.35
CA PHE A 798 7.52 -18.32 -25.73
C PHE A 798 6.48 -19.43 -25.81
N ALA A 799 6.72 -20.54 -25.11
CA ALA A 799 5.83 -21.68 -25.07
C ALA A 799 4.44 -21.31 -24.50
N LYS A 800 4.41 -20.63 -23.34
CA LYS A 800 3.18 -20.21 -22.66
C LYS A 800 2.36 -19.22 -23.52
N CYS A 801 3.01 -18.22 -24.11
CA CYS A 801 2.34 -17.25 -24.98
C CYS A 801 1.76 -17.90 -26.24
N ARG A 802 2.49 -18.83 -26.88
CA ARG A 802 2.02 -19.56 -28.07
C ARG A 802 0.82 -20.44 -27.75
N VAL A 803 0.82 -21.14 -26.62
CA VAL A 803 -0.32 -21.97 -26.19
C VAL A 803 -1.56 -21.10 -25.94
N TYR A 804 -1.44 -20.02 -25.16
CA TYR A 804 -2.57 -19.13 -24.92
C TYR A 804 -3.11 -18.50 -26.20
N TYR A 805 -2.24 -18.11 -27.13
CA TYR A 805 -2.67 -17.57 -28.40
C TYR A 805 -3.43 -18.61 -29.25
N LYS A 806 -2.92 -19.85 -29.35
CA LYS A 806 -3.58 -20.95 -30.07
C LYS A 806 -4.95 -21.32 -29.46
N GLN A 807 -5.11 -21.19 -28.15
CA GLN A 807 -6.37 -21.41 -27.44
C GLN A 807 -7.36 -20.24 -27.54
N GLY A 808 -7.02 -19.16 -28.27
CA GLY A 808 -7.84 -17.95 -28.35
C GLY A 808 -7.78 -17.05 -27.10
N LYS A 809 -6.99 -17.41 -26.08
CA LYS A 809 -6.79 -16.68 -24.82
C LYS A 809 -5.79 -15.53 -24.98
N LYS A 810 -6.07 -14.61 -25.93
CA LYS A 810 -5.16 -13.51 -26.30
C LYS A 810 -4.86 -12.54 -25.14
N SER A 811 -5.82 -12.34 -24.24
CA SER A 811 -5.63 -11.53 -23.02
C SER A 811 -4.57 -12.11 -22.10
N LEU A 812 -4.59 -13.44 -21.87
CA LEU A 812 -3.60 -14.13 -21.04
C LEU A 812 -2.21 -14.13 -21.67
N ALA A 813 -2.12 -14.32 -23.00
CA ALA A 813 -0.84 -14.19 -23.71
C ALA A 813 -0.23 -12.78 -23.55
N LYS A 814 -1.06 -11.73 -23.72
CA LYS A 814 -0.63 -10.35 -23.54
C LYS A 814 -0.25 -10.03 -22.09
N SER A 815 -1.02 -10.52 -21.12
CA SER A 815 -0.74 -10.34 -19.69
C SER A 815 0.58 -11.00 -19.28
N THR A 816 0.80 -12.25 -19.72
CA THR A 816 2.03 -13.01 -19.47
C THR A 816 3.24 -12.27 -20.05
N TYR A 817 3.16 -11.85 -21.30
CA TYR A 817 4.23 -11.09 -21.96
C TYR A 817 4.53 -9.75 -21.29
N ASN A 818 3.49 -8.98 -20.94
CA ASN A 818 3.69 -7.69 -20.28
C ASN A 818 4.32 -7.85 -18.89
N SER A 819 3.96 -8.91 -18.16
CA SER A 819 4.53 -9.22 -16.84
C SER A 819 6.02 -9.54 -16.96
N PHE A 820 6.38 -10.41 -17.91
CA PHE A 820 7.79 -10.69 -18.23
C PHE A 820 8.57 -9.43 -18.61
N CYS A 821 8.06 -8.61 -19.53
CA CYS A 821 8.74 -7.38 -19.94
C CYS A 821 8.95 -6.39 -18.78
N LYS A 822 7.99 -6.34 -17.84
CA LYS A 822 8.10 -5.52 -16.64
C LYS A 822 9.20 -6.05 -15.71
N GLU A 823 9.25 -7.35 -15.48
CA GLU A 823 10.29 -7.99 -14.67
C GLU A 823 11.67 -7.87 -15.31
N TYR A 824 11.78 -8.11 -16.61
CA TYR A 824 13.01 -7.94 -17.39
C TYR A 824 13.55 -6.51 -17.26
N ALA A 825 12.70 -5.50 -17.42
CA ALA A 825 13.10 -4.09 -17.24
C ALA A 825 13.46 -3.75 -15.78
N THR A 826 12.82 -4.39 -14.80
CA THR A 826 13.11 -4.17 -13.39
C THR A 826 14.46 -4.76 -12.98
N LEU A 827 14.78 -5.96 -13.47
CA LEU A 827 16.00 -6.70 -13.10
C LEU A 827 17.23 -6.28 -13.91
N LEU A 828 17.07 -5.99 -15.21
CA LEU A 828 18.19 -5.72 -16.13
C LEU A 828 18.31 -4.23 -16.53
N GLY A 829 17.32 -3.39 -16.20
CA GLY A 829 17.36 -1.96 -16.47
C GLY A 829 17.16 -1.57 -17.95
N GLU A 830 16.79 -2.53 -18.80
CA GLU A 830 16.57 -2.33 -20.24
C GLU A 830 15.23 -2.94 -20.71
N LYS A 831 14.74 -2.49 -21.86
CA LYS A 831 13.50 -3.03 -22.43
C LYS A 831 13.77 -4.36 -23.14
N TYR A 832 12.90 -5.34 -22.93
CA TYR A 832 12.93 -6.60 -23.67
C TYR A 832 12.69 -6.35 -25.18
N GLN A 833 13.55 -6.93 -26.03
CA GLN A 833 13.61 -6.58 -27.45
C GLN A 833 12.67 -7.40 -28.34
N VAL A 834 12.27 -8.60 -27.90
CA VAL A 834 11.38 -9.47 -28.68
C VAL A 834 9.93 -9.09 -28.42
N SER A 835 9.21 -8.71 -29.47
CA SER A 835 7.78 -8.35 -29.39
C SER A 835 6.88 -9.59 -29.24
N LEU A 836 5.71 -9.43 -28.61
CA LEU A 836 4.70 -10.48 -28.54
C LEU A 836 4.30 -11.02 -29.92
N ALA A 837 4.25 -10.15 -30.94
CA ALA A 837 3.97 -10.54 -32.31
C ALA A 837 5.03 -11.51 -32.86
N GLN A 838 6.32 -11.24 -32.62
CA GLN A 838 7.43 -12.11 -33.01
C GLN A 838 7.39 -13.46 -32.29
N ILE A 839 7.02 -13.48 -31.00
CA ILE A 839 6.88 -14.72 -30.22
C ILE A 839 5.80 -15.63 -30.81
N ILE A 840 4.68 -15.05 -31.25
CA ILE A 840 3.54 -15.78 -31.80
C ILE A 840 3.76 -16.19 -33.27
N SER A 841 4.52 -15.40 -34.04
CA SER A 841 4.74 -15.65 -35.47
C SER A 841 5.87 -16.63 -35.78
N SER A 842 6.74 -16.90 -34.80
CA SER A 842 7.84 -17.85 -34.95
C SER A 842 7.30 -19.27 -34.78
N ASN A 843 7.40 -20.11 -35.82
CA ASN A 843 7.02 -21.53 -35.74
C ASN A 843 7.99 -22.31 -34.86
#